data_AF-A0A522LJR3-F1
#
_entry.id   AF-A0A522LJR3-F1
#
_cell.length_a   1.000
_cell.length_b   1.000
_cell.length_c   1.000
_cell.angle_alpha   90.00
_cell.angle_beta   90.00
_cell.angle_gamma   90.00
#
_symmetry.space_group_name_H-M   'P 1'
#
loop_
_entity.id
_entity.type
_entity.pdbx_description
1 polymer ?
#
loop_
_entity_poly.entity_id
_entity_poly.type
_entity_poly.pdbx_seq_one_letter_code
_entity_poly.pdbx_strand_id
1 'polypeptide(L)'
;QSSSTLSIAHEAIASLIEGRDLHYMEAVGSMGTADLLSDARLFSAKEGKFYPGKTAFQALSLHKKALIATNIVSYSQIEGHMRAAMKLNAAIIFEVARSQLSYALDENTVVNYIKEIANRINCNIPIILHGDHIQYSEGLFKAKKILEGEYEKIHGKDSFKSVEDVNDIDTAMLEKVQASLKDNSVKERKVITDINERLIKAGFTSIAIDASTIFDEYAGDYVLNYYKKQGTAAEKLAVNLENDFLLSLEWGAEFLKLNPANSQAQARYDWIKKKLEYDLKKRGKAGEIEQRVKELDSAFGVLHTKTQGTGVTPNELVAAYDKIMRELAEATIAGKLSDRIRKTLTDKEKLLLLPANNVEETAYQLDMVDQLVIKHKDLVPHLIGANGEILIGKEVEVGHVDKKVPNPLRNNEMEAKMTHPAAVKVMGEYLKSRGLRFDLIATNNGSGHGTNFDKTTLTPVSQVGKIRPLLTEELQAEAARYSASIAQHGTSGSDMDELAELAKAGVIKFNIATNYQQIILNVLALMDEPGYTKEKLLEMVKADDAALQSGLHKLARDKIQAFVLALMDETNEEVTPEVNPTDSLFMKFLKLTYQWGQKKGKIKESSKAGDIGQVQAKEFKRVFGDMAPDLYEMAMASSALDLG
;
A
#
# COMPACT_ATOMS: atom_id res chain seq x y z
N GLN A 1 -38.89 -5.64 -15.40
CA GLN A 1 -38.48 -6.03 -14.02
C GLN A 1 -36.96 -6.19 -13.89
N SER A 2 -36.22 -6.67 -14.89
CA SER A 2 -34.74 -6.77 -14.81
C SER A 2 -34.01 -5.40 -14.78
N SER A 3 -34.40 -4.42 -15.62
CA SER A 3 -33.72 -3.12 -15.67
C SER A 3 -33.92 -2.26 -14.41
N SER A 4 -35.13 -2.27 -13.84
CA SER A 4 -35.44 -1.55 -12.60
C SER A 4 -34.60 -2.06 -11.43
N THR A 5 -34.35 -3.37 -11.41
CA THR A 5 -33.67 -4.08 -10.32
C THR A 5 -32.15 -3.87 -10.31
N LEU A 6 -31.53 -3.82 -11.51
CA LEU A 6 -30.10 -3.51 -11.66
C LEU A 6 -29.77 -2.06 -11.29
N SER A 7 -30.66 -1.13 -11.60
CA SER A 7 -30.56 0.29 -11.20
C SER A 7 -30.40 0.47 -9.69
N ILE A 8 -31.12 -0.31 -8.88
CA ILE A 8 -31.10 -0.16 -7.42
C ILE A 8 -29.86 -0.78 -6.80
N ALA A 9 -29.29 -1.83 -7.42
CA ALA A 9 -28.03 -2.39 -6.97
C ALA A 9 -26.89 -1.36 -7.09
N HIS A 10 -26.86 -0.61 -8.20
CA HIS A 10 -25.94 0.52 -8.36
C HIS A 10 -26.16 1.61 -7.30
N GLU A 11 -27.41 2.02 -7.06
CA GLU A 11 -27.72 3.01 -6.02
C GLU A 11 -27.35 2.51 -4.61
N ALA A 12 -27.57 1.23 -4.31
CA ALA A 12 -27.16 0.63 -3.04
C ALA A 12 -25.65 0.63 -2.85
N ILE A 13 -24.88 0.27 -3.90
CA ILE A 13 -23.41 0.35 -3.88
C ILE A 13 -22.96 1.80 -3.66
N ALA A 14 -23.54 2.75 -4.41
CA ALA A 14 -23.20 4.17 -4.29
C ALA A 14 -23.50 4.69 -2.87
N SER A 15 -24.66 4.37 -2.30
CA SER A 15 -25.06 4.79 -0.95
C SER A 15 -24.17 4.19 0.15
N LEU A 16 -23.79 2.92 0.04
CA LEU A 16 -22.90 2.27 1.01
C LEU A 16 -21.49 2.87 0.95
N ILE A 17 -20.96 3.09 -0.25
CA ILE A 17 -19.66 3.72 -0.44
C ILE A 17 -19.68 5.16 0.06
N GLU A 18 -20.76 5.90 -0.23
CA GLU A 18 -20.95 7.25 0.26
C GLU A 18 -20.90 7.31 1.79
N GLY A 19 -21.71 6.47 2.48
CA GLY A 19 -21.73 6.41 3.94
C GLY A 19 -20.36 6.09 4.53
N ARG A 20 -19.65 5.14 3.92
CA ARG A 20 -18.31 4.75 4.36
C ARG A 20 -17.28 5.87 4.16
N ASP A 21 -17.32 6.52 3.00
CA ASP A 21 -16.39 7.59 2.65
C ASP A 21 -16.58 8.83 3.52
N LEU A 22 -17.83 9.15 3.91
CA LEU A 22 -18.11 10.23 4.85
C LEU A 22 -17.31 10.05 6.15
N HIS A 23 -17.36 8.86 6.76
CA HIS A 23 -16.63 8.60 8.00
C HIS A 23 -15.11 8.70 7.83
N TYR A 24 -14.56 8.17 6.74
CA TYR A 24 -13.12 8.26 6.48
C TYR A 24 -12.67 9.69 6.18
N MET A 25 -13.43 10.44 5.38
CA MET A 25 -13.15 11.83 5.05
C MET A 25 -13.23 12.72 6.30
N GLU A 26 -14.19 12.49 7.19
CA GLU A 26 -14.25 13.17 8.49
C GLU A 26 -13.03 12.83 9.34
N ALA A 27 -12.67 11.55 9.44
CA ALA A 27 -11.53 11.09 10.24
C ALA A 27 -10.21 11.71 9.78
N VAL A 28 -9.93 11.70 8.47
CA VAL A 28 -8.68 12.27 7.92
C VAL A 28 -8.74 13.80 7.77
N GLY A 29 -9.90 14.42 7.99
CA GLY A 29 -10.07 15.87 7.99
C GLY A 29 -10.26 16.50 6.61
N SER A 30 -10.79 15.77 5.62
CA SER A 30 -11.01 16.24 4.23
C SER A 30 -12.05 17.35 4.09
N MET A 31 -12.92 17.55 5.08
CA MET A 31 -14.02 18.52 5.00
C MET A 31 -13.53 19.94 4.66
N GLY A 32 -14.18 20.59 3.68
CA GLY A 32 -13.88 21.95 3.21
C GLY A 32 -12.63 22.08 2.33
N THR A 33 -12.00 20.97 1.93
CA THR A 33 -10.80 21.02 1.07
C THR A 33 -11.11 21.41 -0.38
N ALA A 34 -12.36 21.36 -0.84
CA ALA A 34 -12.72 21.84 -2.16
C ALA A 34 -12.52 23.36 -2.30
N ASP A 35 -12.90 24.14 -1.27
CA ASP A 35 -12.68 25.59 -1.26
C ASP A 35 -11.19 25.94 -1.29
N LEU A 36 -10.37 25.13 -0.62
CA LEU A 36 -8.91 25.25 -0.63
C LEU A 36 -8.30 25.01 -2.02
N LEU A 37 -8.96 24.18 -2.83
CA LEU A 37 -8.48 23.72 -4.15
C LEU A 37 -9.38 24.24 -5.29
N SER A 38 -9.96 25.43 -5.15
CA SER A 38 -11.06 25.92 -5.99
C SER A 38 -10.65 26.75 -7.21
N ASP A 39 -9.35 26.85 -7.54
CA ASP A 39 -8.92 27.64 -8.70
C ASP A 39 -9.48 27.04 -10.00
N ALA A 40 -10.52 27.67 -10.56
CA ALA A 40 -11.20 27.24 -11.77
C ALA A 40 -10.28 27.18 -13.00
N ARG A 41 -9.09 27.82 -12.96
CA ARG A 41 -8.07 27.66 -14.02
C ARG A 41 -7.41 26.29 -13.98
N LEU A 42 -7.43 25.62 -12.83
CA LEU A 42 -6.73 24.36 -12.56
C LEU A 42 -7.65 23.14 -12.60
N PHE A 43 -8.97 23.31 -12.44
CA PHE A 43 -9.93 22.20 -12.49
C PHE A 43 -11.21 22.57 -13.24
N SER A 44 -11.69 21.63 -14.06
CA SER A 44 -13.00 21.69 -14.69
C SER A 44 -13.47 20.28 -15.04
N ALA A 45 -14.37 19.73 -14.23
CA ALA A 45 -15.01 18.44 -14.51
C ALA A 45 -15.66 18.41 -15.90
N LYS A 46 -16.38 19.49 -16.26
CA LYS A 46 -17.08 19.63 -17.54
C LYS A 46 -16.14 19.63 -18.76
N GLU A 47 -14.95 20.21 -18.61
CA GLU A 47 -13.92 20.20 -19.66
C GLU A 47 -12.98 18.99 -19.56
N GLY A 48 -13.22 18.09 -18.59
CA GLY A 48 -12.37 16.93 -18.35
C GLY A 48 -10.96 17.26 -17.88
N LYS A 49 -10.78 18.41 -17.21
CA LYS A 49 -9.52 18.86 -16.58
C LYS A 49 -9.53 18.52 -15.09
N PHE A 50 -8.51 17.82 -14.64
CA PHE A 50 -8.34 17.41 -13.25
C PHE A 50 -7.36 18.34 -12.52
N TYR A 51 -7.46 18.44 -11.20
CA TYR A 51 -6.65 19.36 -10.41
C TYR A 51 -5.20 18.87 -10.33
N PRO A 52 -4.18 19.74 -10.53
CA PRO A 52 -2.77 19.35 -10.48
C PRO A 52 -2.35 18.84 -9.10
N GLY A 53 -1.74 17.66 -9.05
CA GLY A 53 -1.35 17.02 -7.79
C GLY A 53 -0.36 17.83 -6.96
N LYS A 54 0.65 18.46 -7.59
CA LYS A 54 1.64 19.30 -6.87
C LYS A 54 0.94 20.39 -6.07
N THR A 55 0.07 21.15 -6.74
CA THR A 55 -0.66 22.26 -6.13
C THR A 55 -1.58 21.78 -5.02
N ALA A 56 -2.27 20.65 -5.22
CA ALA A 56 -3.11 20.05 -4.20
C ALA A 56 -2.31 19.67 -2.95
N PHE A 57 -1.22 18.90 -3.10
CA PHE A 57 -0.45 18.40 -1.97
C PHE A 57 0.25 19.53 -1.19
N GLN A 58 0.72 20.56 -1.87
CA GLN A 58 1.27 21.75 -1.21
C GLN A 58 0.22 22.47 -0.36
N ALA A 59 -0.98 22.67 -0.90
CA ALA A 59 -2.08 23.30 -0.17
C ALA A 59 -2.53 22.45 1.03
N LEU A 60 -2.69 21.13 0.84
CA LEU A 60 -3.05 20.20 1.92
C LEU A 60 -2.03 20.21 3.06
N SER A 61 -0.73 20.14 2.74
CA SER A 61 0.35 20.20 3.72
C SER A 61 0.36 21.52 4.49
N LEU A 62 0.26 22.65 3.79
CA LEU A 62 0.23 23.99 4.40
C LEU A 62 -0.95 24.19 5.35
N HIS A 63 -2.12 23.66 4.98
CA HIS A 63 -3.36 23.82 5.73
C HIS A 63 -3.64 22.67 6.72
N LYS A 64 -2.71 21.71 6.86
CA LYS A 64 -2.85 20.51 7.71
C LYS A 64 -4.14 19.76 7.44
N LYS A 65 -4.42 19.54 6.15
CA LYS A 65 -5.58 18.81 5.63
C LYS A 65 -5.10 17.56 4.91
N ALA A 66 -5.95 16.55 4.84
CA ALA A 66 -5.68 15.33 4.10
C ALA A 66 -6.86 14.97 3.22
N LEU A 67 -6.60 14.12 2.22
CA LEU A 67 -7.62 13.52 1.37
C LEU A 67 -7.55 12.01 1.45
N ILE A 68 -8.69 11.36 1.23
CA ILE A 68 -8.69 9.95 0.86
C ILE A 68 -8.30 9.80 -0.61
N ALA A 69 -7.60 8.71 -0.93
CA ALA A 69 -7.32 8.27 -2.27
C ALA A 69 -8.01 6.92 -2.51
N THR A 70 -8.89 6.88 -3.51
CA THR A 70 -9.79 5.74 -3.72
C THR A 70 -9.38 5.01 -5.00
N ASN A 71 -8.95 3.76 -4.86
CA ASN A 71 -8.59 2.98 -6.03
C ASN A 71 -9.85 2.60 -6.82
N ILE A 72 -9.86 2.92 -8.11
CA ILE A 72 -10.98 2.62 -9.00
C ILE A 72 -10.80 1.25 -9.66
N VAL A 73 -11.74 0.34 -9.41
CA VAL A 73 -11.77 -0.99 -10.06
C VAL A 73 -13.08 -1.29 -10.78
N SER A 74 -14.11 -0.47 -10.60
CA SER A 74 -15.43 -0.62 -11.21
C SER A 74 -16.06 0.75 -11.45
N TYR A 75 -16.96 0.82 -12.43
CA TYR A 75 -17.82 1.99 -12.63
C TYR A 75 -18.69 2.27 -11.40
N SER A 76 -19.28 1.22 -10.81
CA SER A 76 -20.36 1.33 -9.82
C SER A 76 -19.94 1.99 -8.49
N GLN A 77 -18.65 2.10 -8.20
CA GLN A 77 -18.16 2.73 -6.96
C GLN A 77 -17.98 4.26 -7.05
N ILE A 78 -17.73 4.78 -8.25
CA ILE A 78 -17.23 6.15 -8.43
C ILE A 78 -18.24 7.21 -7.94
N GLU A 79 -19.53 6.97 -8.18
CA GLU A 79 -20.59 7.91 -7.78
C GLU A 79 -20.66 8.09 -6.25
N GLY A 80 -20.57 7.00 -5.48
CA GLY A 80 -20.60 7.07 -4.02
C GLY A 80 -19.47 7.92 -3.46
N HIS A 81 -18.25 7.75 -4.00
CA HIS A 81 -17.09 8.57 -3.64
C HIS A 81 -17.33 10.06 -3.88
N MET A 82 -17.86 10.41 -5.06
CA MET A 82 -18.12 11.81 -5.40
C MET A 82 -19.26 12.41 -4.57
N ARG A 83 -20.33 11.66 -4.29
CA ARG A 83 -21.43 12.11 -3.44
C ARG A 83 -20.94 12.44 -2.03
N ALA A 84 -20.11 11.58 -1.43
CA ALA A 84 -19.52 11.82 -0.11
C ALA A 84 -18.64 13.09 -0.10
N ALA A 85 -17.77 13.22 -1.10
CA ALA A 85 -16.89 14.37 -1.22
C ALA A 85 -17.67 15.68 -1.45
N MET A 86 -18.71 15.67 -2.31
CA MET A 86 -19.60 16.82 -2.50
C MET A 86 -20.34 17.21 -1.21
N LYS A 87 -20.85 16.24 -0.44
CA LYS A 87 -21.52 16.50 0.84
C LYS A 87 -20.62 17.20 1.86
N LEU A 88 -19.34 16.85 1.89
CA LEU A 88 -18.35 17.43 2.81
C LEU A 88 -17.62 18.64 2.24
N ASN A 89 -17.98 19.09 1.04
CA ASN A 89 -17.22 20.08 0.28
C ASN A 89 -15.71 19.76 0.26
N ALA A 90 -15.40 18.48 0.01
CA ALA A 90 -14.06 17.94 0.03
C ALA A 90 -13.58 17.67 -1.40
N ALA A 91 -12.30 17.91 -1.66
CA ALA A 91 -11.64 17.37 -2.84
C ALA A 91 -11.45 15.85 -2.69
N ILE A 92 -11.12 15.16 -3.78
CA ILE A 92 -10.90 13.72 -3.76
C ILE A 92 -9.79 13.30 -4.71
N ILE A 93 -9.06 12.24 -4.33
CA ILE A 93 -8.09 11.58 -5.20
C ILE A 93 -8.72 10.28 -5.69
N PHE A 94 -8.81 10.11 -7.01
CA PHE A 94 -9.05 8.81 -7.63
C PHE A 94 -7.73 8.23 -8.10
N GLU A 95 -7.50 6.96 -7.79
CA GLU A 95 -6.22 6.33 -8.10
C GLU A 95 -6.32 4.96 -8.76
N VAL A 96 -5.25 4.57 -9.45
CA VAL A 96 -5.16 3.26 -10.13
C VAL A 96 -3.77 2.70 -9.96
N ALA A 97 -3.68 1.50 -9.35
CA ALA A 97 -2.42 0.82 -9.12
C ALA A 97 -1.90 0.16 -10.39
N ARG A 98 -0.57 0.02 -10.56
CA ARG A 98 0.01 -0.79 -11.67
C ARG A 98 -0.64 -2.17 -11.77
N SER A 99 -0.87 -2.82 -10.62
CA SER A 99 -1.51 -4.13 -10.61
C SER A 99 -2.94 -4.09 -11.15
N GLN A 100 -3.72 -3.05 -10.85
CA GLN A 100 -5.12 -2.90 -11.30
C GLN A 100 -5.24 -2.78 -12.81
N LEU A 101 -4.30 -2.11 -13.45
CA LEU A 101 -4.23 -2.00 -14.92
C LEU A 101 -4.12 -3.36 -15.64
N SER A 102 -3.81 -4.44 -14.91
CA SER A 102 -3.72 -5.80 -15.47
C SER A 102 -4.94 -6.67 -15.22
N TYR A 103 -5.80 -6.34 -14.24
CA TYR A 103 -6.91 -7.21 -13.83
C TYR A 103 -8.26 -6.50 -13.69
N ALA A 104 -8.30 -5.17 -13.75
CA ALA A 104 -9.51 -4.38 -13.57
C ALA A 104 -9.73 -3.49 -14.81
N LEU A 105 -9.40 -2.20 -14.71
CA LEU A 105 -9.67 -1.20 -15.75
C LEU A 105 -8.35 -0.58 -16.24
N ASP A 106 -8.28 -0.26 -17.54
CA ASP A 106 -7.18 0.55 -18.08
C ASP A 106 -7.34 2.04 -17.74
N GLU A 107 -6.27 2.82 -17.96
CA GLU A 107 -6.19 4.23 -17.61
C GLU A 107 -7.28 5.09 -18.27
N ASN A 108 -7.56 4.85 -19.56
CA ASN A 108 -8.54 5.66 -20.30
C ASN A 108 -9.95 5.31 -19.87
N THR A 109 -10.23 4.03 -19.65
CA THR A 109 -11.54 3.58 -19.13
C THR A 109 -11.84 4.22 -17.78
N VAL A 110 -10.87 4.24 -16.86
CA VAL A 110 -11.04 4.91 -15.55
C VAL A 110 -11.34 6.41 -15.73
N VAL A 111 -10.55 7.12 -16.53
CA VAL A 111 -10.75 8.56 -16.77
C VAL A 111 -12.13 8.83 -17.40
N ASN A 112 -12.55 8.00 -18.35
CA ASN A 112 -13.85 8.15 -19.02
C ASN A 112 -15.01 7.92 -18.04
N TYR A 113 -14.94 6.89 -17.21
CA TYR A 113 -15.97 6.61 -16.19
C TYR A 113 -16.07 7.75 -15.17
N ILE A 114 -14.93 8.29 -14.70
CA ILE A 114 -14.91 9.44 -13.81
C ILE A 114 -15.57 10.65 -14.48
N LYS A 115 -15.24 10.95 -15.73
CA LYS A 115 -15.84 12.07 -16.48
C LYS A 115 -17.35 11.90 -16.68
N GLU A 116 -17.78 10.70 -17.04
CA GLU A 116 -19.19 10.37 -17.27
C GLU A 116 -20.00 10.62 -15.99
N ILE A 117 -19.55 10.10 -14.85
CA ILE A 117 -20.24 10.26 -13.57
C ILE A 117 -20.18 11.71 -13.10
N ALA A 118 -19.01 12.35 -13.18
CA ALA A 118 -18.86 13.74 -12.79
C ALA A 118 -19.82 14.66 -13.54
N ASN A 119 -20.02 14.43 -14.84
CA ASN A 119 -21.01 15.17 -15.64
C ASN A 119 -22.44 14.83 -15.22
N ARG A 120 -22.76 13.54 -15.05
CA ARG A 120 -24.12 13.08 -14.68
C ARG A 120 -24.60 13.68 -13.37
N ILE A 121 -23.75 13.74 -12.35
CA ILE A 121 -24.13 14.24 -11.02
C ILE A 121 -23.82 15.73 -10.81
N ASN A 122 -23.38 16.44 -11.86
CA ASN A 122 -22.92 17.83 -11.78
C ASN A 122 -21.85 18.06 -10.69
N CYS A 123 -20.85 17.19 -10.66
CA CYS A 123 -19.75 17.28 -9.71
C CYS A 123 -19.02 18.63 -9.82
N ASN A 124 -18.89 19.31 -8.69
CA ASN A 124 -18.33 20.65 -8.57
C ASN A 124 -17.11 20.72 -7.64
N ILE A 125 -16.63 19.57 -7.16
CA ILE A 125 -15.46 19.47 -6.29
C ILE A 125 -14.19 19.15 -7.09
N PRO A 126 -13.01 19.60 -6.64
CA PRO A 126 -11.74 19.26 -7.28
C PRO A 126 -11.44 17.76 -7.21
N ILE A 127 -11.05 17.18 -8.35
CA ILE A 127 -10.64 15.78 -8.48
C ILE A 127 -9.18 15.72 -8.91
N ILE A 128 -8.38 14.92 -8.22
CA ILE A 128 -7.00 14.59 -8.57
C ILE A 128 -6.96 13.16 -9.09
N LEU A 129 -6.27 12.93 -10.20
CA LEU A 129 -6.05 11.58 -10.74
C LEU A 129 -4.63 11.13 -10.43
N HIS A 130 -4.50 9.99 -9.75
CA HIS A 130 -3.22 9.50 -9.24
C HIS A 130 -2.87 8.11 -9.77
N GLY A 131 -1.70 7.96 -10.40
CA GLY A 131 -1.13 6.64 -10.68
C GLY A 131 -0.55 6.08 -9.39
N ASP A 132 -1.20 5.07 -8.82
CA ASP A 132 -0.82 4.48 -7.54
C ASP A 132 0.23 3.37 -7.75
N HIS A 133 1.18 3.23 -6.82
CA HIS A 133 2.25 2.23 -6.84
C HIS A 133 2.67 1.79 -8.25
N ILE A 134 3.30 2.67 -9.03
CA ILE A 134 3.93 2.28 -10.30
C ILE A 134 5.22 1.53 -9.95
N GLN A 135 5.00 0.31 -9.46
CA GLN A 135 5.93 -0.50 -8.70
C GLN A 135 6.83 -1.30 -9.61
N TYR A 136 8.14 -1.34 -9.37
CA TYR A 136 9.07 -2.26 -10.02
C TYR A 136 8.80 -3.72 -9.58
N SER A 137 8.81 -4.66 -10.52
CA SER A 137 8.47 -6.06 -10.25
C SER A 137 9.52 -6.72 -9.34
N GLU A 138 9.16 -6.96 -8.08
CA GLU A 138 10.05 -7.50 -7.05
C GLU A 138 10.82 -8.76 -7.48
N GLY A 139 10.14 -9.67 -8.19
CA GLY A 139 10.75 -10.93 -8.65
C GLY A 139 11.94 -10.75 -9.60
N LEU A 140 12.05 -9.61 -10.30
CA LEU A 140 13.15 -9.31 -11.22
C LEU A 140 14.44 -8.89 -10.50
N PHE A 141 14.36 -8.52 -9.23
CA PHE A 141 15.49 -8.00 -8.43
C PHE A 141 15.87 -8.91 -7.26
N LYS A 142 15.22 -10.08 -7.11
CA LYS A 142 15.57 -11.08 -6.09
C LYS A 142 16.78 -11.90 -6.53
N ALA A 143 17.99 -11.38 -6.29
CA ALA A 143 19.26 -12.02 -6.65
C ALA A 143 19.33 -13.52 -6.24
N LYS A 144 18.93 -13.86 -5.01
CA LYS A 144 18.86 -15.26 -4.53
C LYS A 144 17.98 -16.16 -5.40
N LYS A 145 16.81 -15.67 -5.83
CA LYS A 145 15.87 -16.43 -6.66
C LYS A 145 16.37 -16.59 -8.10
N ILE A 146 17.07 -15.58 -8.62
CA ILE A 146 17.71 -15.66 -9.95
C ILE A 146 18.84 -16.68 -9.90
N LEU A 147 19.66 -16.63 -8.84
CA LEU A 147 20.74 -17.58 -8.61
C LEU A 147 20.23 -19.02 -8.48
N GLU A 148 19.18 -19.24 -7.68
CA GLU A 148 18.48 -20.53 -7.59
C GLU A 148 18.07 -21.03 -8.98
N GLY A 149 17.42 -20.18 -9.79
CA GLY A 149 17.02 -20.52 -11.15
C GLY A 149 18.19 -20.83 -12.09
N GLU A 150 19.31 -20.10 -12.01
CA GLU A 150 20.52 -20.38 -12.80
C GLU A 150 21.21 -21.67 -12.36
N TYR A 151 21.22 -21.96 -11.06
CA TYR A 151 21.78 -23.19 -10.50
C TYR A 151 20.98 -24.42 -10.95
N GLU A 152 19.66 -24.37 -10.83
CA GLU A 152 18.78 -25.48 -11.18
C GLU A 152 18.77 -25.81 -12.68
N LYS A 153 19.05 -24.83 -13.55
CA LYS A 153 19.24 -25.08 -15.00
C LYS A 153 20.41 -26.02 -15.29
N ILE A 154 21.43 -26.03 -14.43
CA ILE A 154 22.63 -26.85 -14.59
C ILE A 154 22.50 -28.17 -13.80
N HIS A 155 21.98 -28.09 -12.58
CA HIS A 155 22.00 -29.18 -11.61
C HIS A 155 20.67 -29.94 -11.48
N GLY A 156 19.64 -29.51 -12.23
CA GLY A 156 18.29 -30.07 -12.17
C GLY A 156 17.37 -29.28 -11.24
N LYS A 157 16.07 -29.38 -11.48
CA LYS A 157 15.04 -28.73 -10.67
C LYS A 157 15.08 -29.22 -9.21
N ASP A 158 14.83 -28.32 -8.26
CA ASP A 158 14.82 -28.58 -6.81
C ASP A 158 16.19 -29.02 -6.24
N SER A 159 17.28 -28.79 -6.98
CA SER A 159 18.65 -29.13 -6.57
C SER A 159 19.29 -28.06 -5.67
N PHE A 160 18.76 -26.85 -5.69
CA PHE A 160 19.28 -25.74 -4.90
C PHE A 160 18.69 -25.79 -3.48
N LYS A 161 19.52 -26.15 -2.49
CA LYS A 161 19.07 -26.26 -1.08
C LYS A 161 19.28 -24.96 -0.29
N SER A 162 20.47 -24.40 -0.37
CA SER A 162 20.87 -23.13 0.23
C SER A 162 22.24 -22.76 -0.29
N VAL A 163 22.59 -21.48 -0.19
CA VAL A 163 23.97 -21.02 -0.28
C VAL A 163 24.41 -20.76 1.14
N GLU A 164 25.28 -21.62 1.66
CA GLU A 164 25.89 -21.41 2.98
C GLU A 164 27.08 -20.44 2.87
N ASP A 165 27.87 -20.55 1.80
CA ASP A 165 28.92 -19.60 1.43
C ASP A 165 28.88 -19.30 -0.07
N VAL A 166 28.79 -18.01 -0.44
CA VAL A 166 28.84 -17.58 -1.86
C VAL A 166 30.16 -17.98 -2.52
N ASN A 167 31.22 -18.17 -1.74
CA ASN A 167 32.52 -18.57 -2.26
C ASN A 167 32.50 -19.99 -2.87
N ASP A 168 31.51 -20.81 -2.53
CA ASP A 168 31.31 -22.15 -3.11
C ASP A 168 30.61 -22.12 -4.48
N ILE A 169 30.10 -20.95 -4.90
CA ILE A 169 29.43 -20.78 -6.19
C ILE A 169 30.44 -20.41 -7.27
N ASP A 170 30.32 -20.99 -8.45
CA ASP A 170 31.13 -20.61 -9.62
C ASP A 170 30.97 -19.12 -9.95
N THR A 171 32.09 -18.41 -10.09
CA THR A 171 32.13 -17.00 -10.50
C THR A 171 31.36 -16.79 -11.81
N ALA A 172 31.45 -17.72 -12.77
CA ALA A 172 30.73 -17.60 -14.04
C ALA A 172 29.20 -17.62 -13.87
N MET A 173 28.70 -18.32 -12.84
CA MET A 173 27.27 -18.30 -12.50
C MET A 173 26.87 -16.96 -11.88
N LEU A 174 27.67 -16.43 -10.96
CA LEU A 174 27.43 -15.12 -10.35
C LEU A 174 27.47 -14.00 -11.39
N GLU A 175 28.38 -14.05 -12.36
CA GLU A 175 28.42 -13.10 -13.49
C GLU A 175 27.14 -13.15 -14.35
N LYS A 176 26.56 -14.34 -14.58
CA LYS A 176 25.27 -14.49 -15.28
C LYS A 176 24.11 -13.92 -14.48
N VAL A 177 24.08 -14.14 -13.16
CA VAL A 177 23.08 -13.53 -12.26
C VAL A 177 23.18 -12.01 -12.36
N GLN A 178 24.41 -11.47 -12.30
CA GLN A 178 24.67 -10.05 -12.44
C GLN A 178 24.14 -9.50 -13.77
N ALA A 179 24.50 -10.15 -14.89
CA ALA A 179 24.06 -9.76 -16.23
C ALA A 179 22.52 -9.75 -16.33
N SER A 180 21.86 -10.76 -15.75
CA SER A 180 20.39 -10.85 -15.70
C SER A 180 19.77 -9.71 -14.90
N LEU A 181 20.33 -9.38 -13.74
CA LEU A 181 19.87 -8.24 -12.92
C LEU A 181 20.00 -6.90 -13.67
N LYS A 182 21.11 -6.68 -14.39
CA LYS A 182 21.30 -5.48 -15.22
C LYS A 182 20.26 -5.38 -16.33
N ASP A 183 20.07 -6.47 -17.08
CA ASP A 183 19.11 -6.53 -18.18
C ASP A 183 17.66 -6.33 -17.67
N ASN A 184 17.31 -6.97 -16.55
CA ASN A 184 16.03 -6.77 -15.87
C ASN A 184 15.80 -5.29 -15.50
N SER A 185 16.83 -4.62 -14.96
CA SER A 185 16.75 -3.20 -14.58
C SER A 185 16.43 -2.32 -15.79
N VAL A 186 17.13 -2.52 -16.91
CA VAL A 186 16.92 -1.75 -18.15
C VAL A 186 15.52 -1.98 -18.72
N LYS A 187 15.08 -3.25 -18.79
CA LYS A 187 13.76 -3.61 -19.30
C LYS A 187 12.64 -3.05 -18.43
N GLU A 188 12.73 -3.24 -17.13
CA GLU A 188 11.69 -2.81 -16.21
C GLU A 188 11.59 -1.29 -16.14
N ARG A 189 12.71 -0.57 -16.14
CA ARG A 189 12.72 0.91 -16.24
C ARG A 189 11.94 1.40 -17.45
N LYS A 190 12.07 0.73 -18.60
CA LYS A 190 11.28 1.05 -19.80
C LYS A 190 9.79 0.80 -19.56
N VAL A 191 9.41 -0.33 -18.98
CA VAL A 191 8.01 -0.66 -18.66
C VAL A 191 7.39 0.40 -17.75
N ILE A 192 8.10 0.81 -16.70
CA ILE A 192 7.64 1.87 -15.78
C ILE A 192 7.47 3.21 -16.53
N THR A 193 8.43 3.57 -17.38
CA THR A 193 8.34 4.78 -18.21
C THR A 193 7.13 4.75 -19.15
N ASP A 194 6.88 3.61 -19.79
CA ASP A 194 5.74 3.42 -20.71
C ASP A 194 4.41 3.56 -19.96
N ILE A 195 4.29 3.01 -18.75
CA ILE A 195 3.09 3.15 -17.90
C ILE A 195 2.89 4.63 -17.52
N ASN A 196 3.94 5.32 -17.07
CA ASN A 196 3.89 6.74 -16.74
C ASN A 196 3.44 7.59 -17.93
N GLU A 197 3.93 7.29 -19.14
CA GLU A 197 3.50 7.98 -20.37
C GLU A 197 2.02 7.73 -20.68
N ARG A 198 1.51 6.51 -20.49
CA ARG A 198 0.08 6.21 -20.68
C ARG A 198 -0.81 6.96 -19.68
N LEU A 199 -0.42 6.99 -18.41
CA LEU A 199 -1.12 7.73 -17.36
C LEU A 199 -1.18 9.24 -17.69
N ILE A 200 -0.04 9.84 -18.05
CA ILE A 200 0.02 11.27 -18.41
C ILE A 200 -0.88 11.56 -19.63
N LYS A 201 -0.81 10.73 -20.67
CA LYS A 201 -1.67 10.87 -21.87
C LYS A 201 -3.16 10.74 -21.54
N ALA A 202 -3.52 9.89 -20.59
CA ALA A 202 -4.90 9.73 -20.13
C ALA A 202 -5.39 10.92 -19.28
N GLY A 203 -4.48 11.78 -18.80
CA GLY A 203 -4.81 12.98 -18.02
C GLY A 203 -4.58 12.84 -16.52
N PHE A 204 -3.78 11.86 -16.08
CA PHE A 204 -3.40 11.74 -14.67
C PHE A 204 -2.57 12.94 -14.21
N THR A 205 -2.87 13.45 -13.02
CA THR A 205 -2.31 14.69 -12.48
C THR A 205 -1.36 14.46 -11.30
N SER A 206 -1.13 13.20 -10.94
CA SER A 206 -0.19 12.76 -9.92
C SER A 206 0.28 11.32 -10.20
N ILE A 207 1.52 10.95 -9.85
CA ILE A 207 2.07 9.61 -10.05
C ILE A 207 2.95 9.21 -8.86
N ALA A 208 2.79 7.98 -8.37
CA ALA A 208 3.64 7.32 -7.38
C ALA A 208 4.65 6.38 -8.05
N ILE A 209 5.94 6.69 -7.88
CA ILE A 209 7.03 5.82 -8.30
C ILE A 209 7.41 4.91 -7.14
N ASP A 210 7.28 3.60 -7.34
CA ASP A 210 7.62 2.62 -6.31
C ASP A 210 8.77 1.72 -6.79
N ALA A 211 10.00 2.17 -6.53
CA ALA A 211 11.19 1.33 -6.68
C ALA A 211 11.62 0.68 -5.34
N SER A 212 10.73 0.64 -4.33
CA SER A 212 11.05 0.10 -3.00
C SER A 212 11.36 -1.40 -2.99
N THR A 213 10.95 -2.11 -4.03
CA THR A 213 11.25 -3.53 -4.25
C THR A 213 12.71 -3.77 -4.64
N ILE A 214 13.42 -2.74 -5.11
CA ILE A 214 14.84 -2.79 -5.41
C ILE A 214 15.62 -2.50 -4.13
N PHE A 215 15.67 -3.50 -3.26
CA PHE A 215 16.28 -3.44 -1.93
C PHE A 215 17.42 -4.46 -1.84
N ASP A 216 18.64 -3.99 -1.65
CA ASP A 216 19.83 -4.85 -1.60
C ASP A 216 20.03 -5.46 -0.21
N GLU A 217 19.46 -6.65 0.00
CA GLU A 217 19.56 -7.39 1.26
C GLU A 217 21.01 -7.78 1.58
N TYR A 218 21.80 -8.17 0.57
CA TYR A 218 23.20 -8.54 0.75
C TYR A 218 24.04 -7.34 1.20
N ALA A 219 23.83 -6.17 0.60
CA ALA A 219 24.51 -4.95 1.04
C ALA A 219 24.20 -4.64 2.51
N GLY A 220 22.96 -4.84 2.94
CA GLY A 220 22.57 -4.67 4.35
C GLY A 220 23.27 -5.66 5.29
N ASP A 221 23.30 -6.94 4.92
CA ASP A 221 24.00 -7.97 5.67
C ASP A 221 25.50 -7.67 5.77
N TYR A 222 26.13 -7.17 4.70
CA TYR A 222 27.53 -6.78 4.72
C TYR A 222 27.82 -5.60 5.66
N VAL A 223 26.92 -4.62 5.75
CA VAL A 223 27.04 -3.52 6.72
C VAL A 223 27.01 -4.05 8.15
N LEU A 224 25.99 -4.84 8.49
CA LEU A 224 25.85 -5.39 9.85
C LEU A 224 27.01 -6.32 10.20
N ASN A 225 27.43 -7.18 9.27
CA ASN A 225 28.56 -8.10 9.47
C ASN A 225 29.89 -7.37 9.67
N TYR A 226 30.13 -6.27 8.93
CA TYR A 226 31.31 -5.44 9.12
C TYR A 226 31.36 -4.88 10.55
N TYR A 227 30.29 -4.23 11.01
CA TYR A 227 30.26 -3.64 12.34
C TYR A 227 30.32 -4.68 13.46
N LYS A 228 29.70 -5.84 13.28
CA LYS A 228 29.80 -6.97 14.22
C LYS A 228 31.25 -7.43 14.41
N LYS A 229 32.05 -7.48 13.35
CA LYS A 229 33.43 -7.99 13.38
C LYS A 229 34.44 -6.88 13.73
N GLN A 230 34.35 -5.75 13.03
CA GLN A 230 35.37 -4.69 12.99
C GLN A 230 34.92 -3.37 13.65
N GLY A 231 33.67 -3.27 14.11
CA GLY A 231 33.18 -2.07 14.78
C GLY A 231 33.81 -1.82 16.15
N THR A 232 33.66 -0.60 16.63
CA THR A 232 33.91 -0.21 18.02
C THR A 232 33.01 -0.99 18.99
N ALA A 233 33.28 -0.91 20.31
CA ALA A 233 32.44 -1.55 21.31
C ALA A 233 30.96 -1.10 21.22
N ALA A 234 30.73 0.20 21.00
CA ALA A 234 29.39 0.76 20.83
C ALA A 234 28.71 0.26 19.54
N GLU A 235 29.43 0.21 18.43
CA GLU A 235 28.90 -0.27 17.15
C GLU A 235 28.55 -1.77 17.20
N LYS A 236 29.41 -2.59 17.83
CA LYS A 236 29.13 -4.01 18.06
C LYS A 236 27.90 -4.21 18.93
N LEU A 237 27.76 -3.41 19.98
CA LEU A 237 26.59 -3.45 20.86
C LEU A 237 25.31 -3.08 20.09
N ALA A 238 25.32 -2.01 19.28
CA ALA A 238 24.18 -1.64 18.46
C ALA A 238 23.76 -2.76 17.49
N VAL A 239 24.72 -3.38 16.79
CA VAL A 239 24.43 -4.51 15.87
C VAL A 239 23.89 -5.72 16.61
N ASN A 240 24.39 -6.02 17.81
CA ASN A 240 23.86 -7.14 18.59
C ASN A 240 22.41 -6.87 19.02
N LEU A 241 22.10 -5.66 19.50
CA LEU A 241 20.72 -5.29 19.85
C LEU A 241 19.77 -5.37 18.66
N GLU A 242 20.20 -4.95 17.47
CA GLU A 242 19.42 -5.08 16.23
C GLU A 242 19.20 -6.55 15.86
N ASN A 243 20.26 -7.38 15.83
CA ASN A 243 20.17 -8.80 15.50
C ASN A 243 19.33 -9.61 16.51
N ASP A 244 19.31 -9.18 17.78
CA ASP A 244 18.53 -9.78 18.85
C ASP A 244 17.07 -9.26 18.87
N PHE A 245 16.67 -8.43 17.89
CA PHE A 245 15.33 -7.83 17.76
C PHE A 245 14.92 -6.96 18.96
N LEU A 246 15.90 -6.35 19.65
CA LEU A 246 15.67 -5.49 20.82
C LEU A 246 15.42 -4.02 20.47
N LEU A 247 15.57 -3.63 19.21
CA LEU A 247 15.40 -2.25 18.72
C LEU A 247 14.06 -2.10 17.98
N SER A 248 12.96 -2.27 18.71
CA SER A 248 11.62 -2.29 18.13
C SER A 248 11.18 -0.91 17.60
N LEU A 249 11.21 -0.74 16.28
CA LEU A 249 10.72 0.46 15.59
C LEU A 249 9.22 0.70 15.73
N GLU A 250 8.46 -0.24 16.30
CA GLU A 250 7.04 -0.06 16.59
C GLU A 250 6.77 1.20 17.43
N TRP A 251 7.73 1.58 18.27
CA TRP A 251 7.63 2.72 19.18
C TRP A 251 8.32 3.99 18.66
N GLY A 252 8.98 3.92 17.49
CA GLY A 252 9.77 5.01 16.91
C GLY A 252 11.25 4.92 17.29
N ALA A 253 12.12 5.33 16.37
CA ALA A 253 13.57 5.34 16.55
C ALA A 253 14.02 6.35 17.62
N GLU A 254 13.32 7.49 17.76
CA GLU A 254 13.64 8.48 18.81
C GLU A 254 13.27 7.97 20.20
N PHE A 255 12.21 7.17 20.30
CA PHE A 255 11.82 6.54 21.56
C PHE A 255 12.89 5.60 22.12
N LEU A 256 13.59 4.87 21.24
CA LEU A 256 14.71 3.99 21.60
C LEU A 256 15.91 4.77 22.18
N LYS A 257 16.06 6.05 21.80
CA LYS A 257 17.17 6.94 22.18
C LYS A 257 16.90 7.76 23.43
N LEU A 258 15.66 7.83 23.91
CA LEU A 258 15.31 8.63 25.08
C LEU A 258 16.15 8.23 26.30
N ASN A 259 16.50 9.21 27.13
CA ASN A 259 17.14 8.96 28.41
C ASN A 259 16.07 8.76 29.50
N PRO A 260 15.89 7.55 30.07
CA PRO A 260 14.84 7.32 31.08
C PRO A 260 15.01 8.16 32.36
N ALA A 261 16.21 8.66 32.66
CA ALA A 261 16.45 9.55 33.79
C ALA A 261 15.97 11.00 33.55
N ASN A 262 15.61 11.35 32.32
CA ASN A 262 15.13 12.69 31.96
C ASN A 262 13.62 12.80 32.21
N SER A 263 13.19 13.87 32.89
CA SER A 263 11.78 14.07 33.26
C SER A 263 10.84 14.26 32.05
N GLN A 264 11.30 14.87 30.96
CA GLN A 264 10.51 15.01 29.73
C GLN A 264 10.37 13.67 29.00
N ALA A 265 11.44 12.87 28.97
CA ALA A 265 11.40 11.52 28.43
C ALA A 265 10.42 10.63 29.21
N GLN A 266 10.46 10.69 30.55
CA GLN A 266 9.52 9.97 31.41
C GLN A 266 8.08 10.43 31.15
N ALA A 267 7.83 11.75 31.05
CA ALA A 267 6.50 12.27 30.74
C ALA A 267 5.98 11.80 29.37
N ARG A 268 6.86 11.69 28.35
CA ARG A 268 6.51 11.13 27.04
C ARG A 268 6.15 9.65 27.15
N TYR A 269 6.94 8.85 27.88
CA TYR A 269 6.62 7.44 28.15
C TYR A 269 5.27 7.29 28.86
N ASP A 270 5.02 8.06 29.93
CA ASP A 270 3.77 7.97 30.71
C ASP A 270 2.55 8.31 29.85
N TRP A 271 2.69 9.32 28.96
CA TRP A 271 1.66 9.67 28.00
C TRP A 271 1.40 8.54 26.99
N ILE A 272 2.45 7.95 26.40
CA ILE A 272 2.31 6.82 25.45
C ILE A 272 1.62 5.64 26.13
N LYS A 273 2.05 5.29 27.35
CA LYS A 273 1.47 4.19 28.12
C LYS A 273 -0.02 4.41 28.38
N LYS A 274 -0.39 5.60 28.87
CA LYS A 274 -1.78 5.95 29.14
C LYS A 274 -2.63 5.89 27.86
N LYS A 275 -2.08 6.36 26.74
CA LYS A 275 -2.76 6.30 25.43
C LYS A 275 -2.94 4.85 24.97
N LEU A 276 -1.90 4.04 25.02
CA LEU A 276 -1.95 2.61 24.68
C LEU A 276 -3.03 1.87 25.46
N GLU A 277 -3.09 2.07 26.78
CA GLU A 277 -4.12 1.47 27.64
C GLU A 277 -5.53 1.93 27.25
N TYR A 278 -5.70 3.22 26.96
CA TYR A 278 -6.98 3.78 26.53
C TYR A 278 -7.44 3.19 25.21
N ASP A 279 -6.57 3.18 24.19
CA ASP A 279 -6.87 2.70 22.85
C ASP A 279 -7.23 1.20 22.86
N LEU A 280 -6.45 0.38 23.57
CA LEU A 280 -6.73 -1.05 23.69
C LEU A 280 -8.05 -1.33 24.41
N LYS A 281 -8.38 -0.58 25.47
CA LYS A 281 -9.70 -0.69 26.14
C LYS A 281 -10.82 -0.30 25.20
N LYS A 282 -10.69 0.83 24.50
CA LYS A 282 -11.69 1.33 23.55
C LYS A 282 -11.99 0.32 22.43
N ARG A 283 -10.96 -0.43 22.01
CA ARG A 283 -11.04 -1.46 20.96
C ARG A 283 -11.45 -2.84 21.45
N GLY A 284 -11.84 -2.99 22.73
CA GLY A 284 -12.22 -4.28 23.32
C GLY A 284 -11.04 -5.25 23.50
N LYS A 285 -9.80 -4.76 23.46
CA LYS A 285 -8.55 -5.53 23.53
C LYS A 285 -7.84 -5.36 24.87
N ALA A 286 -8.60 -5.23 25.96
CA ALA A 286 -8.05 -5.01 27.29
C ALA A 286 -7.08 -6.13 27.74
N GLY A 287 -7.28 -7.36 27.26
CA GLY A 287 -6.37 -8.49 27.53
C GLY A 287 -4.98 -8.37 26.91
N GLU A 288 -4.80 -7.51 25.89
CA GLU A 288 -3.49 -7.28 25.25
C GLU A 288 -2.62 -6.26 26.01
N ILE A 289 -3.19 -5.53 26.99
CA ILE A 289 -2.54 -4.37 27.64
C ILE A 289 -1.24 -4.75 28.34
N GLU A 290 -1.26 -5.79 29.16
CA GLU A 290 -0.08 -6.17 29.96
C GLU A 290 1.11 -6.51 29.06
N GLN A 291 0.89 -7.32 28.03
CA GLN A 291 1.92 -7.67 27.05
C GLN A 291 2.43 -6.43 26.32
N ARG A 292 1.54 -5.56 25.83
CA ARG A 292 1.93 -4.37 25.06
C ARG A 292 2.66 -3.33 25.92
N VAL A 293 2.31 -3.19 27.19
CA VAL A 293 3.05 -2.35 28.15
C VAL A 293 4.43 -2.94 28.42
N LYS A 294 4.56 -4.25 28.58
CA LYS A 294 5.89 -4.89 28.74
C LYS A 294 6.80 -4.68 27.52
N GLU A 295 6.22 -4.71 26.32
CA GLU A 295 6.94 -4.38 25.07
C GLU A 295 7.36 -2.91 25.03
N LEU A 296 6.48 -1.99 25.44
CA LEU A 296 6.80 -0.56 25.58
C LEU A 296 7.94 -0.33 26.57
N ASP A 297 7.88 -0.96 27.74
CA ASP A 297 8.89 -0.86 28.80
C ASP A 297 10.26 -1.33 28.32
N SER A 298 10.29 -2.39 27.51
CA SER A 298 11.52 -2.96 26.96
C SER A 298 12.17 -2.06 25.91
N ALA A 299 11.38 -1.25 25.20
CA ALA A 299 11.85 -0.34 24.15
C ALA A 299 12.27 1.04 24.70
N PHE A 300 11.67 1.48 25.82
CA PHE A 300 11.87 2.83 26.34
C PHE A 300 13.33 3.11 26.70
N GLY A 301 13.97 3.97 25.90
CA GLY A 301 15.38 4.33 26.09
C GLY A 301 16.31 3.12 26.08
N VAL A 302 16.01 2.08 25.29
CA VAL A 302 16.79 0.84 25.26
C VAL A 302 18.28 1.08 24.95
N LEU A 303 18.60 2.11 24.14
CA LEU A 303 19.98 2.51 23.84
C LEU A 303 20.68 3.21 25.01
N HIS A 304 19.95 3.63 26.04
CA HIS A 304 20.51 4.09 27.31
C HIS A 304 20.63 2.94 28.31
N THR A 305 19.60 2.10 28.43
CA THR A 305 19.56 1.07 29.48
C THR A 305 20.52 -0.08 29.20
N LYS A 306 20.74 -0.44 27.93
CA LYS A 306 21.63 -1.55 27.54
C LYS A 306 23.13 -1.24 27.60
N THR A 307 23.53 -0.03 27.99
CA THR A 307 24.96 0.30 28.13
C THR A 307 25.54 -0.05 29.51
N GLN A 308 24.69 -0.33 30.51
CA GLN A 308 25.13 -0.62 31.87
C GLN A 308 26.08 -1.84 31.90
N GLY A 309 27.25 -1.68 32.53
CA GLY A 309 28.23 -2.75 32.66
C GLY A 309 29.00 -3.11 31.38
N THR A 310 28.76 -2.40 30.27
CA THR A 310 29.41 -2.68 28.96
C THR A 310 30.68 -1.88 28.71
N GLY A 311 30.92 -0.82 29.49
CA GLY A 311 32.00 0.15 29.24
C GLY A 311 31.71 1.14 28.10
N VAL A 312 30.55 1.04 27.43
CA VAL A 312 30.06 1.99 26.43
C VAL A 312 29.19 3.04 27.11
N THR A 313 29.29 4.31 26.72
CA THR A 313 28.38 5.36 27.18
C THR A 313 27.10 5.42 26.34
N PRO A 314 25.96 5.87 26.88
CA PRO A 314 24.73 6.03 26.10
C PRO A 314 24.89 6.88 24.83
N ASN A 315 25.63 7.99 24.92
CA ASN A 315 25.87 8.87 23.76
C ASN A 315 26.67 8.16 22.66
N GLU A 316 27.66 7.35 23.02
CA GLU A 316 28.41 6.54 22.05
C GLU A 316 27.51 5.50 21.37
N LEU A 317 26.62 4.83 22.13
CA LEU A 317 25.71 3.84 21.56
C LEU A 317 24.67 4.48 20.64
N VAL A 318 24.08 5.62 21.02
CA VAL A 318 23.14 6.37 20.16
C VAL A 318 23.83 6.83 18.88
N ALA A 319 25.04 7.40 18.98
CA ALA A 319 25.80 7.81 17.81
C ALA A 319 26.18 6.64 16.90
N ALA A 320 26.52 5.48 17.49
CA ALA A 320 26.79 4.26 16.74
C ALA A 320 25.53 3.74 16.02
N TYR A 321 24.39 3.69 16.71
CA TYR A 321 23.10 3.30 16.13
C TYR A 321 22.73 4.18 14.94
N ASP A 322 22.76 5.50 15.09
CA ASP A 322 22.42 6.44 14.02
C ASP A 322 23.35 6.31 12.81
N LYS A 323 24.66 6.13 13.07
CA LYS A 323 25.66 5.88 12.02
C LYS A 323 25.38 4.59 11.26
N ILE A 324 25.13 3.49 11.98
CA ILE A 324 24.89 2.17 11.39
C ILE A 324 23.59 2.18 10.59
N MET A 325 22.49 2.69 11.16
CA MET A 325 21.19 2.74 10.48
C MET A 325 21.22 3.61 9.23
N ARG A 326 21.99 4.71 9.23
CA ARG A 326 22.20 5.50 8.03
C ARG A 326 23.02 4.78 6.98
N GLU A 327 24.13 4.14 7.34
CA GLU A 327 24.92 3.38 6.37
C GLU A 327 24.18 2.14 5.84
N LEU A 328 23.35 1.51 6.68
CA LEU A 328 22.45 0.43 6.29
C LEU A 328 21.44 0.92 5.24
N ALA A 329 20.83 2.10 5.46
CA ALA A 329 19.96 2.72 4.47
C ALA A 329 20.72 3.07 3.17
N GLU A 330 21.88 3.72 3.26
CA GLU A 330 22.72 4.05 2.09
C GLU A 330 23.09 2.80 1.27
N ALA A 331 23.44 1.71 1.94
CA ALA A 331 23.78 0.44 1.29
C ALA A 331 22.55 -0.21 0.61
N THR A 332 21.44 -0.32 1.33
CA THR A 332 20.28 -1.11 0.90
C THR A 332 19.38 -0.42 -0.13
N ILE A 333 19.19 0.90 -0.04
CA ILE A 333 18.29 1.64 -0.95
C ILE A 333 19.03 2.49 -1.97
N ALA A 334 20.31 2.82 -1.73
CA ALA A 334 21.12 3.64 -2.62
C ALA A 334 22.34 2.92 -3.21
N GLY A 335 22.50 1.62 -2.96
CA GLY A 335 23.63 0.82 -3.47
C GLY A 335 25.00 1.33 -2.99
N LYS A 336 25.04 2.18 -1.97
CA LYS A 336 26.23 2.90 -1.53
C LYS A 336 26.83 2.22 -0.31
N LEU A 337 27.72 1.26 -0.55
CA LEU A 337 28.61 0.70 0.46
C LEU A 337 29.85 1.58 0.63
N SER A 338 30.23 1.87 1.86
CA SER A 338 31.48 2.62 2.11
C SER A 338 32.71 1.81 1.73
N ASP A 339 33.79 2.49 1.36
CA ASP A 339 35.04 1.85 0.94
C ASP A 339 35.61 0.89 1.99
N ARG A 340 35.43 1.19 3.29
CA ARG A 340 35.90 0.32 4.38
C ARG A 340 35.17 -1.04 4.38
N ILE A 341 33.87 -1.05 4.06
CA ILE A 341 33.08 -2.28 3.97
C ILE A 341 33.35 -2.96 2.64
N ARG A 342 33.36 -2.20 1.54
CA ARG A 342 33.58 -2.76 0.20
C ARG A 342 34.93 -3.45 0.06
N LYS A 343 35.97 -2.98 0.76
CA LYS A 343 37.31 -3.59 0.79
C LYS A 343 37.36 -4.92 1.55
N THR A 344 36.38 -5.22 2.42
CA THR A 344 36.33 -6.51 3.12
C THR A 344 35.64 -7.60 2.31
N LEU A 345 34.99 -7.23 1.19
CA LEU A 345 34.24 -8.16 0.35
C LEU A 345 35.15 -8.88 -0.66
N THR A 346 34.93 -10.17 -0.85
CA THR A 346 35.49 -10.93 -1.97
C THR A 346 34.91 -10.45 -3.30
N ASP A 347 35.56 -10.80 -4.41
CA ASP A 347 35.02 -10.45 -5.73
C ASP A 347 33.68 -11.16 -6.02
N LYS A 348 33.47 -12.35 -5.47
CA LYS A 348 32.20 -13.08 -5.55
C LYS A 348 31.09 -12.40 -4.75
N GLU A 349 31.37 -11.94 -3.54
CA GLU A 349 30.41 -11.17 -2.73
C GLU A 349 29.97 -9.88 -3.44
N LYS A 350 30.89 -9.19 -4.11
CA LYS A 350 30.57 -7.99 -4.89
C LYS A 350 29.63 -8.28 -6.07
N LEU A 351 29.64 -9.49 -6.62
CA LEU A 351 28.75 -9.88 -7.72
C LEU A 351 27.30 -10.14 -7.27
N LEU A 352 27.05 -10.31 -5.97
CA LEU A 352 25.70 -10.44 -5.42
C LEU A 352 24.98 -9.10 -5.20
N LEU A 353 25.73 -8.00 -5.18
CA LEU A 353 25.18 -6.66 -5.02
C LEU A 353 24.30 -6.29 -6.22
N LEU A 354 23.20 -5.60 -5.94
CA LEU A 354 22.27 -5.17 -6.98
C LEU A 354 22.91 -4.10 -7.88
N PRO A 355 22.80 -4.22 -9.21
CA PRO A 355 23.30 -3.19 -10.14
C PRO A 355 22.44 -1.92 -10.18
N ALA A 356 21.19 -2.00 -9.72
CA ALA A 356 20.25 -0.89 -9.64
C ALA A 356 19.79 -0.76 -8.19
N ASN A 357 19.28 0.41 -7.83
CA ASN A 357 18.83 0.71 -6.48
C ASN A 357 17.59 1.62 -6.51
N ASN A 358 16.87 1.65 -5.40
CA ASN A 358 15.63 2.41 -5.27
C ASN A 358 15.84 3.92 -5.58
N VAL A 359 16.84 4.58 -4.99
CA VAL A 359 16.97 6.05 -5.13
C VAL A 359 17.32 6.48 -6.56
N GLU A 360 18.15 5.72 -7.28
CA GLU A 360 18.51 6.02 -8.67
C GLU A 360 17.36 5.77 -9.63
N GLU A 361 16.65 4.64 -9.49
CA GLU A 361 15.48 4.35 -10.34
C GLU A 361 14.34 5.33 -10.07
N THR A 362 14.13 5.70 -8.80
CA THR A 362 13.19 6.76 -8.43
C THR A 362 13.58 8.08 -9.08
N ALA A 363 14.83 8.52 -8.95
CA ALA A 363 15.31 9.76 -9.55
C ALA A 363 15.15 9.78 -11.08
N TYR A 364 15.49 8.68 -11.76
CA TYR A 364 15.31 8.53 -13.19
C TYR A 364 13.84 8.71 -13.58
N GLN A 365 12.91 8.04 -12.88
CA GLN A 365 11.49 8.12 -13.22
C GLN A 365 10.89 9.50 -12.92
N LEU A 366 11.32 10.18 -11.85
CA LEU A 366 10.85 11.53 -11.54
C LEU A 366 11.27 12.55 -12.61
N ASP A 367 12.48 12.41 -13.17
CA ASP A 367 12.96 13.21 -14.30
C ASP A 367 12.20 12.87 -15.59
N MET A 368 11.99 11.57 -15.86
CA MET A 368 11.21 11.13 -17.02
C MET A 368 9.77 11.62 -16.96
N VAL A 369 9.13 11.63 -15.79
CA VAL A 369 7.79 12.18 -15.61
C VAL A 369 7.76 13.67 -16.02
N ASP A 370 8.76 14.46 -15.62
CA ASP A 370 8.85 15.86 -16.03
C ASP A 370 8.99 16.02 -17.55
N GLN A 371 9.89 15.24 -18.15
CA GLN A 371 10.08 15.23 -19.60
C GLN A 371 8.81 14.81 -20.35
N LEU A 372 8.07 13.83 -19.83
CA LEU A 372 6.83 13.34 -20.42
C LEU A 372 5.71 14.38 -20.31
N VAL A 373 5.59 15.10 -19.20
CA VAL A 373 4.63 16.21 -19.08
C VAL A 373 4.95 17.31 -20.09
N ILE A 374 6.22 17.67 -20.27
CA ILE A 374 6.64 18.65 -21.29
C ILE A 374 6.32 18.14 -22.70
N LYS A 375 6.66 16.87 -22.99
CA LYS A 375 6.43 16.22 -24.29
C LYS A 375 4.95 16.20 -24.66
N HIS A 376 4.07 15.99 -23.69
CA HIS A 376 2.62 15.87 -23.87
C HIS A 376 1.84 17.09 -23.36
N LYS A 377 2.48 18.26 -23.25
CA LYS A 377 1.87 19.49 -22.72
C LYS A 377 0.58 19.91 -23.44
N ASP A 378 0.41 19.53 -24.71
CA ASP A 378 -0.81 19.86 -25.47
C ASP A 378 -2.01 19.02 -25.00
N LEU A 379 -1.77 17.83 -24.43
CA LEU A 379 -2.78 16.97 -23.82
C LEU A 379 -3.06 17.35 -22.36
N VAL A 380 -2.05 17.83 -21.65
CA VAL A 380 -2.13 18.19 -20.22
C VAL A 380 -1.67 19.64 -19.94
N PRO A 381 -2.23 20.67 -20.61
CA PRO A 381 -1.73 22.04 -20.50
C PRO A 381 -1.88 22.61 -19.08
N HIS A 382 -2.86 22.12 -18.32
CA HIS A 382 -3.10 22.48 -16.91
C HIS A 382 -1.99 21.99 -15.97
N LEU A 383 -1.09 21.10 -16.41
CA LEU A 383 0.08 20.67 -15.65
C LEU A 383 1.31 21.55 -15.88
N ILE A 384 1.20 22.59 -16.73
CA ILE A 384 2.24 23.59 -16.95
C ILE A 384 1.78 24.90 -16.29
N GLY A 385 2.45 25.30 -15.21
CA GLY A 385 2.17 26.56 -14.52
C GLY A 385 2.57 27.78 -15.36
N ALA A 386 2.11 28.96 -14.94
CA ALA A 386 2.31 30.21 -15.68
C ALA A 386 3.78 30.53 -16.00
N ASN A 387 4.71 30.06 -15.17
CA ASN A 387 6.15 30.28 -15.32
C ASN A 387 6.86 29.07 -15.97
N GLY A 388 6.12 28.14 -16.57
CA GLY A 388 6.65 26.90 -17.14
C GLY A 388 6.96 25.81 -16.11
N GLU A 389 6.55 25.99 -14.85
CA GLU A 389 6.74 24.98 -13.81
C GLU A 389 5.88 23.73 -14.05
N ILE A 390 6.38 22.56 -13.68
CA ILE A 390 5.65 21.29 -13.84
C ILE A 390 4.84 21.01 -12.57
N LEU A 391 3.52 20.91 -12.73
CA LEU A 391 2.53 20.83 -11.66
C LEU A 391 2.00 19.41 -11.38
N ILE A 392 2.52 18.37 -12.06
CA ILE A 392 2.13 16.98 -11.77
C ILE A 392 2.54 16.58 -10.35
N GLY A 393 1.66 15.97 -9.57
CA GLY A 393 2.02 15.43 -8.25
C GLY A 393 3.03 14.30 -8.37
N LYS A 394 3.98 14.22 -7.45
CA LYS A 394 5.02 13.18 -7.42
C LYS A 394 5.08 12.52 -6.06
N GLU A 395 4.80 11.23 -6.03
CA GLU A 395 4.92 10.37 -4.86
C GLU A 395 6.09 9.40 -5.06
N VAL A 396 6.84 9.11 -4.00
CA VAL A 396 7.93 8.11 -3.99
C VAL A 396 7.71 7.12 -2.86
N GLU A 397 8.27 5.92 -2.96
CA GLU A 397 8.17 4.92 -1.88
C GLU A 397 9.55 4.50 -1.36
N VAL A 398 9.67 4.42 -0.03
CA VAL A 398 10.85 3.89 0.64
C VAL A 398 10.46 2.94 1.77
N GLY A 399 11.10 1.77 1.78
CA GLY A 399 10.65 0.65 2.58
C GLY A 399 9.47 -0.02 1.91
N HIS A 400 9.66 -1.26 1.48
CA HIS A 400 8.66 -2.02 0.76
C HIS A 400 7.44 -2.25 1.66
N VAL A 401 6.32 -1.58 1.35
CA VAL A 401 5.02 -1.82 2.02
C VAL A 401 4.66 -3.29 1.81
N ASP A 402 3.99 -3.92 2.79
CA ASP A 402 3.77 -5.38 2.90
C ASP A 402 4.99 -6.26 3.18
N LYS A 403 6.22 -5.75 3.11
CA LYS A 403 7.38 -6.58 3.47
C LYS A 403 7.25 -7.04 4.91
N LYS A 404 7.42 -8.35 5.11
CA LYS A 404 7.43 -8.96 6.43
C LYS A 404 8.71 -9.73 6.69
N VAL A 405 9.11 -9.78 7.95
CA VAL A 405 10.24 -10.56 8.46
C VAL A 405 9.79 -11.39 9.66
N PRO A 406 10.33 -12.61 9.84
CA PRO A 406 10.05 -13.39 11.04
C PRO A 406 10.66 -12.69 12.26
N ASN A 407 9.90 -12.60 13.35
CA ASN A 407 10.37 -12.05 14.61
C ASN A 407 10.65 -13.18 15.63
N PRO A 408 11.93 -13.48 15.96
CA PRO A 408 12.30 -14.52 16.92
C PRO A 408 11.73 -14.30 18.33
N LEU A 409 11.47 -13.05 18.73
CA LEU A 409 10.87 -12.73 20.03
C LEU A 409 9.36 -13.02 20.08
N ARG A 410 8.72 -13.19 18.92
CA ARG A 410 7.31 -13.55 18.79
C ARG A 410 7.15 -14.89 18.06
N ASN A 411 7.93 -15.91 18.46
CA ASN A 411 7.87 -17.27 17.91
C ASN A 411 8.01 -17.36 16.38
N ASN A 412 8.81 -16.47 15.78
CA ASN A 412 8.98 -16.30 14.33
C ASN A 412 7.68 -15.93 13.58
N GLU A 413 6.73 -15.29 14.27
CA GLU A 413 5.60 -14.66 13.59
C GLU A 413 6.09 -13.62 12.57
N MET A 414 5.43 -13.57 11.41
CA MET A 414 5.78 -12.66 10.33
C MET A 414 5.24 -11.25 10.61
N GLU A 415 6.13 -10.31 10.85
CA GLU A 415 5.83 -8.92 11.19
C GLU A 415 6.28 -7.96 10.12
N ALA A 416 5.69 -6.76 10.08
CA ALA A 416 6.09 -5.75 9.11
C ALA A 416 7.58 -5.37 9.27
N LYS A 417 8.32 -5.35 8.17
CA LYS A 417 9.67 -4.81 8.12
C LYS A 417 9.59 -3.28 8.04
N MET A 418 9.55 -2.65 9.21
CA MET A 418 9.34 -1.21 9.33
C MET A 418 10.48 -0.40 8.72
N THR A 419 10.12 0.78 8.23
CA THR A 419 11.04 1.73 7.60
C THR A 419 11.68 2.58 8.67
N HIS A 420 13.00 2.52 8.78
CA HIS A 420 13.74 3.43 9.65
C HIS A 420 13.78 4.85 9.02
N PRO A 421 13.63 5.95 9.80
CA PRO A 421 13.68 7.32 9.27
C PRO A 421 14.94 7.67 8.46
N ALA A 422 16.06 6.98 8.73
CA ALA A 422 17.29 7.09 7.93
C ALA A 422 17.07 6.77 6.43
N ALA A 423 16.15 5.89 6.08
CA ALA A 423 15.85 5.58 4.68
C ALA A 423 15.14 6.75 3.98
N VAL A 424 14.19 7.41 4.66
CA VAL A 424 13.55 8.66 4.18
C VAL A 424 14.61 9.75 3.99
N LYS A 425 15.52 9.88 4.95
CA LYS A 425 16.63 10.84 4.88
C LYS A 425 17.53 10.59 3.66
N VAL A 426 17.96 9.34 3.43
CA VAL A 426 18.82 8.98 2.29
C VAL A 426 18.13 9.26 0.96
N MET A 427 16.84 8.90 0.82
CA MET A 427 16.05 9.21 -0.37
C MET A 427 15.95 10.72 -0.59
N GLY A 428 15.57 11.48 0.44
CA GLY A 428 15.40 12.93 0.37
C GLY A 428 16.70 13.67 0.05
N GLU A 429 17.81 13.32 0.70
CA GLU A 429 19.14 13.88 0.43
C GLU A 429 19.57 13.62 -1.02
N TYR A 430 19.36 12.39 -1.51
CA TYR A 430 19.71 12.01 -2.87
C TYR A 430 18.91 12.82 -3.90
N LEU A 431 17.58 12.82 -3.80
CA LEU A 431 16.70 13.55 -4.73
C LEU A 431 16.98 15.06 -4.71
N LYS A 432 17.14 15.64 -3.51
CA LYS A 432 17.51 17.06 -3.36
C LYS A 432 18.86 17.38 -4.01
N SER A 433 19.86 16.52 -3.88
CA SER A 433 21.18 16.72 -4.51
C SER A 433 21.12 16.71 -6.04
N ARG A 434 20.08 16.07 -6.61
CA ARG A 434 19.79 16.01 -8.05
C ARG A 434 18.88 17.15 -8.51
N GLY A 435 18.43 18.02 -7.61
CA GLY A 435 17.45 19.08 -7.92
C GLY A 435 16.04 18.53 -8.21
N LEU A 436 15.75 17.28 -7.85
CA LEU A 436 14.48 16.64 -8.08
C LEU A 436 13.54 16.86 -6.89
N ARG A 437 12.27 17.16 -7.19
CA ARG A 437 11.21 17.28 -6.18
C ARG A 437 10.37 16.01 -6.10
N PHE A 438 9.80 15.81 -4.93
CA PHE A 438 8.69 14.91 -4.65
C PHE A 438 7.78 15.61 -3.63
N ASP A 439 6.48 15.35 -3.70
CA ASP A 439 5.47 15.97 -2.83
C ASP A 439 5.00 15.01 -1.75
N LEU A 440 5.06 13.71 -2.04
CA LEU A 440 4.60 12.64 -1.17
C LEU A 440 5.67 11.55 -1.03
N ILE A 441 5.75 10.94 0.14
CA ILE A 441 6.53 9.72 0.36
C ILE A 441 5.72 8.67 1.11
N ALA A 442 5.68 7.47 0.57
CA ALA A 442 5.10 6.31 1.21
C ALA A 442 6.18 5.49 1.91
N THR A 443 5.80 4.90 3.05
CA THR A 443 6.70 4.13 3.91
C THR A 443 6.00 2.94 4.52
N ASN A 444 6.72 1.84 4.74
CA ASN A 444 6.23 0.75 5.58
C ASN A 444 6.32 1.12 7.06
N ASN A 445 5.20 1.46 7.67
CA ASN A 445 5.05 1.78 9.11
C ASN A 445 4.17 0.75 9.83
N GLY A 446 4.07 -0.47 9.28
CA GLY A 446 3.21 -1.53 9.80
C GLY A 446 1.91 -1.76 9.03
N SER A 447 1.57 -0.88 8.09
CA SER A 447 0.45 -1.09 7.17
C SER A 447 0.70 -2.29 6.25
N GLY A 448 -0.40 -2.85 5.72
CA GLY A 448 -0.34 -3.85 4.68
C GLY A 448 -1.53 -3.73 3.72
N HIS A 449 -1.37 -4.23 2.49
CA HIS A 449 -2.40 -4.18 1.48
C HIS A 449 -3.41 -5.31 1.64
N GLY A 450 -4.66 -4.91 1.46
CA GLY A 450 -5.80 -5.80 1.43
C GLY A 450 -6.20 -6.39 2.78
N THR A 451 -7.19 -7.26 2.72
CA THR A 451 -7.80 -7.88 3.89
C THR A 451 -7.37 -9.34 3.96
N ASN A 452 -6.86 -9.75 5.12
CA ASN A 452 -6.69 -11.17 5.41
C ASN A 452 -7.98 -11.71 6.04
N PHE A 453 -8.22 -13.01 5.91
CA PHE A 453 -9.45 -13.65 6.37
C PHE A 453 -9.13 -14.90 7.15
N ASP A 454 -9.89 -15.14 8.22
CA ASP A 454 -9.89 -16.41 8.93
C ASP A 454 -10.28 -17.56 7.97
N LYS A 455 -9.54 -18.67 7.97
CA LYS A 455 -9.75 -19.74 6.99
C LYS A 455 -11.07 -20.50 7.15
N THR A 456 -11.61 -20.49 8.36
CA THR A 456 -12.83 -21.26 8.67
C THR A 456 -14.05 -20.40 8.47
N THR A 457 -14.08 -19.22 9.08
CA THR A 457 -15.23 -18.33 9.11
C THR A 457 -15.22 -17.30 7.99
N LEU A 458 -14.09 -17.11 7.30
CA LEU A 458 -13.87 -16.02 6.35
C LEU A 458 -14.07 -14.63 6.96
N THR A 459 -14.02 -14.50 8.30
CA THR A 459 -14.13 -13.19 8.94
C THR A 459 -12.87 -12.37 8.63
N PRO A 460 -13.00 -11.07 8.24
CA PRO A 460 -11.85 -10.19 8.09
C PRO A 460 -10.96 -10.17 9.35
N VAL A 461 -9.66 -10.38 9.16
CA VAL A 461 -8.67 -10.17 10.21
C VAL A 461 -8.46 -8.68 10.37
N SER A 462 -8.68 -8.18 11.58
CA SER A 462 -8.58 -6.76 11.93
C SER A 462 -7.24 -6.14 11.48
N GLN A 463 -7.31 -4.92 10.97
CA GLN A 463 -6.12 -4.09 10.67
C GLN A 463 -5.84 -3.06 11.78
N VAL A 464 -6.72 -2.98 12.79
CA VAL A 464 -6.65 -1.99 13.85
C VAL A 464 -5.37 -2.12 14.66
N GLY A 465 -4.63 -1.02 14.82
CA GLY A 465 -3.40 -0.98 15.58
C GLY A 465 -2.23 -1.68 14.89
N LYS A 466 -2.27 -1.85 13.56
CA LYS A 466 -1.10 -2.29 12.78
C LYS A 466 -0.22 -1.15 12.33
N ILE A 467 -0.80 0.02 12.03
CA ILE A 467 -0.01 1.20 11.72
C ILE A 467 0.62 1.69 13.03
N ARG A 468 1.83 2.27 12.95
CA ARG A 468 2.57 2.77 14.11
C ARG A 468 2.58 4.30 14.10
N PRO A 469 1.67 4.97 14.84
CA PRO A 469 1.56 6.42 14.83
C PRO A 469 2.85 7.13 15.23
N LEU A 470 3.54 6.66 16.28
CA LEU A 470 4.80 7.26 16.77
C LEU A 470 5.91 7.22 15.71
N LEU A 471 6.12 6.06 15.07
CA LEU A 471 7.06 5.95 13.97
C LEU A 471 6.63 6.86 12.79
N THR A 472 5.33 6.98 12.53
CA THR A 472 4.82 7.84 11.45
C THR A 472 5.08 9.32 11.72
N GLU A 473 4.99 9.78 12.96
CA GLU A 473 5.39 11.15 13.36
C GLU A 473 6.86 11.43 12.99
N GLU A 474 7.76 10.47 13.27
CA GLU A 474 9.18 10.60 12.94
C GLU A 474 9.44 10.59 11.43
N LEU A 475 8.76 9.70 10.69
CA LEU A 475 8.86 9.62 9.23
C LEU A 475 8.34 10.91 8.56
N GLN A 476 7.22 11.44 9.05
CA GLN A 476 6.67 12.72 8.59
C GLN A 476 7.60 13.90 8.91
N ALA A 477 8.21 13.92 10.09
CA ALA A 477 9.17 14.95 10.45
C ALA A 477 10.39 14.96 9.51
N GLU A 478 10.89 13.79 9.11
CA GLU A 478 11.99 13.70 8.14
C GLU A 478 11.53 14.07 6.72
N ALA A 479 10.34 13.61 6.27
CA ALA A 479 9.78 13.97 4.96
C ALA A 479 9.59 15.49 4.79
N ALA A 480 9.11 16.18 5.83
CA ALA A 480 8.86 17.62 5.81
C ALA A 480 10.12 18.46 5.50
N ARG A 481 11.32 17.94 5.77
CA ARG A 481 12.61 18.60 5.47
C ARG A 481 12.87 18.76 3.97
N TYR A 482 12.14 18.01 3.16
CA TYR A 482 12.21 18.01 1.70
C TYR A 482 10.95 18.59 1.05
N SER A 483 10.11 19.31 1.83
CA SER A 483 8.82 19.84 1.39
C SER A 483 7.84 18.76 0.91
N ALA A 484 7.96 17.56 1.48
CA ALA A 484 7.07 16.43 1.22
C ALA A 484 6.28 16.05 2.47
N SER A 485 5.19 15.31 2.27
CA SER A 485 4.37 14.72 3.33
C SER A 485 4.21 13.21 3.13
N ILE A 486 3.79 12.51 4.18
CA ILE A 486 3.54 11.08 4.11
C ILE A 486 2.24 10.80 3.34
N ALA A 487 2.31 9.81 2.44
CA ALA A 487 1.16 9.12 1.90
C ALA A 487 0.99 7.78 2.65
N GLN A 488 -0.16 7.59 3.29
CA GLN A 488 -0.45 6.37 4.04
C GLN A 488 -1.11 5.35 3.12
N HIS A 489 -0.37 4.29 2.84
CA HIS A 489 -0.89 3.11 2.15
C HIS A 489 -1.55 2.13 3.11
N GLY A 490 -2.42 1.27 2.58
CA GLY A 490 -3.00 0.14 3.34
C GLY A 490 -3.91 0.55 4.49
N THR A 491 -4.91 1.42 4.25
CA THR A 491 -5.82 1.91 5.30
C THR A 491 -7.19 1.19 5.34
N SER A 492 -7.40 0.21 4.46
CA SER A 492 -8.67 -0.53 4.40
C SER A 492 -8.89 -1.35 5.68
N GLY A 493 -9.92 -1.00 6.44
CA GLY A 493 -10.23 -1.64 7.72
C GLY A 493 -9.44 -1.08 8.91
N SER A 494 -8.78 0.07 8.73
CA SER A 494 -8.22 0.85 9.83
C SER A 494 -9.31 1.52 10.67
N ASP A 495 -8.98 1.78 11.93
CA ASP A 495 -9.85 2.49 12.88
C ASP A 495 -9.87 3.99 12.59
N MET A 496 -11.03 4.65 12.72
CA MET A 496 -11.16 6.07 12.37
C MET A 496 -10.30 6.97 13.26
N ASP A 497 -10.17 6.65 14.55
CA ASP A 497 -9.29 7.41 15.44
C ASP A 497 -7.81 7.27 15.05
N GLU A 498 -7.40 6.08 14.63
CA GLU A 498 -6.04 5.83 14.11
C GLU A 498 -5.77 6.69 12.88
N LEU A 499 -6.72 6.76 11.94
CA LEU A 499 -6.60 7.63 10.76
C LEU A 499 -6.55 9.12 11.12
N ALA A 500 -7.36 9.56 12.08
CA ALA A 500 -7.35 10.93 12.57
C ALA A 500 -6.04 11.30 13.25
N GLU A 501 -5.39 10.35 13.95
CA GLU A 501 -4.06 10.55 14.52
C GLU A 501 -2.98 10.70 13.46
N LEU A 502 -3.01 9.84 12.43
CA LEU A 502 -2.08 9.94 11.31
C LEU A 502 -2.25 11.27 10.56
N ALA A 503 -3.48 11.74 10.35
CA ALA A 503 -3.74 13.02 9.73
C ALA A 503 -3.18 14.18 10.58
N LYS A 504 -3.36 14.12 11.91
CA LYS A 504 -2.76 15.09 12.85
C LYS A 504 -1.23 15.05 12.84
N ALA A 505 -0.64 13.88 12.61
CA ALA A 505 0.81 13.73 12.49
C ALA A 505 1.36 14.41 11.22
N GLY A 506 0.53 14.66 10.21
CA GLY A 506 0.89 15.35 8.96
C GLY A 506 0.80 14.50 7.70
N VAL A 507 0.20 13.30 7.78
CA VAL A 507 -0.17 12.50 6.62
C VAL A 507 -1.27 13.22 5.84
N ILE A 508 -1.11 13.37 4.52
CA ILE A 508 -2.05 14.14 3.68
C ILE A 508 -2.79 13.32 2.61
N LYS A 509 -2.41 12.06 2.41
CA LYS A 509 -3.04 11.13 1.45
C LYS A 509 -3.25 9.77 2.10
N PHE A 510 -4.46 9.22 2.01
CA PHE A 510 -4.83 7.94 2.62
C PHE A 510 -5.43 6.98 1.59
N ASN A 511 -4.67 5.96 1.17
CA ASN A 511 -5.07 5.03 0.11
C ASN A 511 -6.06 3.97 0.62
N ILE A 512 -7.14 3.75 -0.12
CA ILE A 512 -8.17 2.76 0.17
C ILE A 512 -8.56 2.03 -1.13
N ALA A 513 -8.56 0.69 -1.08
CA ALA A 513 -8.92 -0.14 -2.22
C ALA A 513 -9.89 -1.28 -1.88
N THR A 514 -9.47 -2.16 -0.98
CA THR A 514 -10.06 -3.50 -0.85
C THR A 514 -11.47 -3.49 -0.27
N ASN A 515 -11.78 -2.47 0.55
CA ASN A 515 -13.09 -2.35 1.16
C ASN A 515 -14.21 -2.07 0.13
N TYR A 516 -13.95 -1.28 -0.92
CA TYR A 516 -14.94 -1.00 -1.96
C TYR A 516 -15.32 -2.24 -2.77
N GLN A 517 -14.34 -3.09 -3.04
CA GLN A 517 -14.55 -4.38 -3.71
C GLN A 517 -15.48 -5.28 -2.87
N GLN A 518 -15.30 -5.29 -1.54
CA GLN A 518 -16.13 -6.06 -0.62
C GLN A 518 -17.56 -5.50 -0.57
N ILE A 519 -17.74 -4.17 -0.56
CA ILE A 519 -19.06 -3.54 -0.62
C ILE A 519 -19.80 -3.97 -1.89
N ILE A 520 -19.15 -3.92 -3.05
CA ILE A 520 -19.74 -4.39 -4.31
C ILE A 520 -20.18 -5.85 -4.19
N LEU A 521 -19.28 -6.74 -3.74
CA LEU A 521 -19.58 -8.15 -3.60
C LEU A 521 -20.71 -8.43 -2.59
N ASN A 522 -20.80 -7.65 -1.50
CA ASN A 522 -21.87 -7.73 -0.52
C ASN A 522 -23.23 -7.41 -1.14
N VAL A 523 -23.32 -6.34 -1.94
CA VAL A 523 -24.58 -5.98 -2.62
C VAL A 523 -24.98 -7.06 -3.62
N LEU A 524 -24.03 -7.58 -4.40
CA LEU A 524 -24.31 -8.69 -5.32
C LEU A 524 -24.81 -9.94 -4.57
N ALA A 525 -24.26 -10.24 -3.38
CA ALA A 525 -24.75 -11.33 -2.55
C ALA A 525 -26.19 -11.11 -2.06
N LEU A 526 -26.58 -9.87 -1.74
CA LEU A 526 -27.95 -9.52 -1.34
C LEU A 526 -28.95 -9.70 -2.49
N MET A 527 -28.53 -9.42 -3.72
CA MET A 527 -29.38 -9.58 -4.93
C MET A 527 -29.81 -11.03 -5.17
N ASP A 528 -29.03 -11.99 -4.66
CA ASP A 528 -29.29 -13.42 -4.80
C ASP A 528 -30.23 -13.98 -3.72
N GLU A 529 -30.76 -13.14 -2.82
CA GLU A 529 -31.72 -13.62 -1.81
C GLU A 529 -33.09 -13.94 -2.43
N PRO A 530 -33.75 -15.04 -2.00
CA PRO A 530 -35.09 -15.38 -2.48
C PRO A 530 -36.10 -14.25 -2.23
N GLY A 531 -36.95 -13.96 -3.23
CA GLY A 531 -37.97 -12.92 -3.11
C GLY A 531 -37.42 -11.48 -3.17
N TYR A 532 -36.20 -11.31 -3.68
CA TYR A 532 -35.58 -10.02 -3.90
C TYR A 532 -36.43 -9.06 -4.75
N THR A 533 -36.66 -7.86 -4.20
CA THR A 533 -37.29 -6.71 -4.87
C THR A 533 -36.49 -5.44 -4.57
N LYS A 534 -36.83 -4.34 -5.28
CA LYS A 534 -36.28 -3.01 -5.01
C LYS A 534 -36.37 -2.61 -3.55
N GLU A 535 -37.58 -2.68 -3.02
CA GLU A 535 -37.90 -2.25 -1.67
C GLU A 535 -37.16 -3.12 -0.66
N LYS A 536 -37.06 -4.43 -0.95
CA LYS A 536 -36.36 -5.36 -0.07
C LYS A 536 -34.86 -5.12 -0.02
N LEU A 537 -34.22 -4.83 -1.16
CA LEU A 537 -32.78 -4.49 -1.17
C LEU A 537 -32.47 -3.29 -0.29
N LEU A 538 -33.24 -2.21 -0.48
CA LEU A 538 -33.04 -0.98 0.27
C LEU A 538 -33.33 -1.16 1.76
N GLU A 539 -34.32 -2.00 2.12
CA GLU A 539 -34.58 -2.40 3.50
C GLU A 539 -33.38 -3.16 4.09
N MET A 540 -32.83 -4.14 3.38
CA MET A 540 -31.69 -4.95 3.83
C MET A 540 -30.43 -4.11 3.99
N VAL A 541 -30.16 -3.20 3.05
CA VAL A 541 -29.04 -2.25 3.12
C VAL A 541 -29.19 -1.36 4.34
N LYS A 542 -30.37 -0.78 4.57
CA LYS A 542 -30.62 0.07 5.75
C LYS A 542 -30.53 -0.69 7.06
N ALA A 543 -30.96 -1.95 7.09
CA ALA A 543 -30.98 -2.77 8.29
C ALA A 543 -29.58 -3.12 8.80
N ASP A 544 -28.58 -3.22 7.91
CA ASP A 544 -27.22 -3.65 8.27
C ASP A 544 -26.11 -2.83 7.60
N ASP A 545 -26.39 -1.54 7.41
CA ASP A 545 -25.56 -0.56 6.71
C ASP A 545 -24.10 -0.57 7.18
N ALA A 546 -23.89 -0.51 8.50
CA ALA A 546 -22.56 -0.51 9.10
C ALA A 546 -21.75 -1.79 8.80
N ALA A 547 -22.38 -2.96 8.86
CA ALA A 547 -21.68 -4.22 8.59
C ALA A 547 -21.33 -4.35 7.11
N LEU A 548 -22.24 -3.95 6.22
CA LEU A 548 -22.05 -3.96 4.76
C LEU A 548 -20.91 -3.05 4.31
N GLN A 549 -20.68 -1.94 5.03
CA GLN A 549 -19.57 -1.01 4.78
C GLN A 549 -18.23 -1.46 5.37
N SER A 550 -18.24 -2.19 6.49
CA SER A 550 -17.01 -2.48 7.26
C SER A 550 -16.10 -3.55 6.65
N GLY A 551 -16.63 -4.45 5.83
CA GLY A 551 -15.88 -5.55 5.25
C GLY A 551 -16.75 -6.55 4.49
N LEU A 552 -16.24 -7.76 4.26
CA LEU A 552 -17.04 -8.84 3.66
C LEU A 552 -18.14 -9.30 4.63
N HIS A 553 -19.39 -9.05 4.26
CA HIS A 553 -20.57 -9.25 5.09
C HIS A 553 -20.83 -10.74 5.37
N LYS A 554 -21.47 -11.05 6.51
CA LYS A 554 -21.76 -12.44 6.91
C LYS A 554 -22.51 -13.21 5.81
N LEU A 555 -23.51 -12.61 5.18
CA LEU A 555 -24.28 -13.25 4.11
C LEU A 555 -23.37 -13.64 2.93
N ALA A 556 -22.51 -12.72 2.48
CA ALA A 556 -21.57 -13.00 1.39
C ALA A 556 -20.61 -14.14 1.76
N ARG A 557 -20.12 -14.18 3.01
CA ARG A 557 -19.25 -15.25 3.51
C ARG A 557 -19.96 -16.60 3.56
N ASP A 558 -21.18 -16.63 4.07
CA ASP A 558 -21.98 -17.86 4.14
C ASP A 558 -22.26 -18.40 2.73
N LYS A 559 -22.58 -17.53 1.77
CA LYS A 559 -22.78 -17.92 0.36
C LYS A 559 -21.50 -18.41 -0.31
N ILE A 560 -20.35 -17.78 -0.04
CA ILE A 560 -19.05 -18.27 -0.52
C ILE A 560 -18.80 -19.69 0.02
N GLN A 561 -19.01 -19.92 1.32
CA GLN A 561 -18.83 -21.24 1.93
C GLN A 561 -19.78 -22.27 1.32
N ALA A 562 -21.05 -21.94 1.14
CA ALA A 562 -22.03 -22.81 0.52
C ALA A 562 -21.62 -23.20 -0.92
N PHE A 563 -21.18 -22.22 -1.72
CA PHE A 563 -20.67 -22.47 -3.06
C PHE A 563 -19.45 -23.40 -3.07
N VAL A 564 -18.48 -23.15 -2.18
CA VAL A 564 -17.28 -24.01 -2.09
C VAL A 564 -17.64 -25.43 -1.69
N LEU A 565 -18.53 -25.60 -0.71
CA LEU A 565 -18.97 -26.94 -0.27
C LEU A 565 -19.71 -27.67 -1.38
N ALA A 566 -20.58 -26.97 -2.12
CA ALA A 566 -21.31 -27.55 -3.25
C ALA A 566 -20.36 -27.97 -4.40
N LEU A 567 -19.36 -27.14 -4.74
CA LEU A 567 -18.34 -27.48 -5.74
C LEU A 567 -17.49 -28.69 -5.36
N MET A 568 -17.30 -28.95 -4.06
CA MET A 568 -16.49 -30.07 -3.56
C MET A 568 -17.32 -31.35 -3.35
N ASP A 569 -18.64 -31.28 -3.48
CA ASP A 569 -19.52 -32.43 -3.38
C ASP A 569 -19.62 -33.13 -4.74
N GLU A 570 -18.90 -34.24 -4.90
CA GLU A 570 -18.89 -35.05 -6.13
C GLU A 570 -20.29 -35.59 -6.50
N THR A 571 -21.26 -35.56 -5.59
CA THR A 571 -22.64 -35.98 -5.86
C THR A 571 -23.54 -34.84 -6.35
N ASN A 572 -23.06 -33.59 -6.30
CA ASN A 572 -23.79 -32.40 -6.71
C ASN A 572 -23.46 -32.02 -8.16
N GLU A 573 -24.31 -32.44 -9.09
CA GLU A 573 -24.18 -32.11 -10.52
C GLU A 573 -24.68 -30.69 -10.87
N GLU A 574 -25.33 -29.96 -9.94
CA GLU A 574 -25.94 -28.66 -10.21
C GLU A 574 -24.94 -27.49 -10.13
N VAL A 575 -23.87 -27.62 -9.34
CA VAL A 575 -22.89 -26.55 -9.13
C VAL A 575 -21.57 -26.88 -9.81
N THR A 576 -21.30 -26.20 -10.91
CA THR A 576 -20.08 -26.39 -11.71
C THR A 576 -19.20 -25.13 -11.69
N PRO A 577 -17.88 -25.25 -11.94
CA PRO A 577 -16.99 -24.08 -12.00
C PRO A 577 -17.16 -23.23 -13.27
N GLU A 578 -17.91 -23.69 -14.27
CA GLU A 578 -18.19 -22.99 -15.53
C GLU A 578 -19.23 -21.88 -15.36
N VAL A 579 -18.98 -20.73 -16.00
CA VAL A 579 -19.90 -19.60 -16.02
C VAL A 579 -21.04 -19.87 -17.00
N ASN A 580 -22.28 -19.74 -16.53
CA ASN A 580 -23.50 -19.90 -17.30
C ASN A 580 -24.19 -18.53 -17.55
N PRO A 581 -24.90 -18.36 -18.69
CA PRO A 581 -25.62 -17.11 -18.98
C PRO A 581 -26.69 -16.73 -17.94
N THR A 582 -27.21 -17.73 -17.21
CA THR A 582 -28.22 -17.55 -16.16
C THR A 582 -27.62 -17.32 -14.78
N ASP A 583 -26.29 -17.39 -14.63
CA ASP A 583 -25.64 -17.11 -13.35
C ASP A 583 -25.90 -15.65 -12.95
N SER A 584 -26.19 -15.46 -11.66
CA SER A 584 -26.20 -14.13 -11.06
C SER A 584 -24.81 -13.49 -11.14
N LEU A 585 -24.74 -12.16 -11.00
CA LEU A 585 -23.46 -11.44 -10.95
C LEU A 585 -22.56 -11.95 -9.83
N PHE A 586 -23.14 -12.25 -8.65
CA PHE A 586 -22.39 -12.83 -7.54
C PHE A 586 -21.84 -14.20 -7.90
N MET A 587 -22.63 -15.06 -8.55
CA MET A 587 -22.15 -16.38 -8.95
C MET A 587 -21.09 -16.35 -10.04
N LYS A 588 -21.21 -15.45 -11.01
CA LYS A 588 -20.15 -15.20 -12.00
C LYS A 588 -18.83 -14.85 -11.31
N PHE A 589 -18.85 -13.94 -10.31
CA PHE A 589 -17.66 -13.59 -9.53
C PHE A 589 -17.02 -14.83 -8.88
N LEU A 590 -17.80 -15.67 -8.20
CA LEU A 590 -17.26 -16.85 -7.52
C LEU A 590 -16.67 -17.88 -8.50
N LYS A 591 -17.36 -18.14 -9.61
CA LYS A 591 -16.90 -19.08 -10.64
C LYS A 591 -15.64 -18.61 -11.34
N LEU A 592 -15.60 -17.35 -11.79
CA LEU A 592 -14.41 -16.76 -12.41
C LEU A 592 -13.21 -16.75 -11.44
N THR A 593 -13.46 -16.43 -10.16
CA THR A 593 -12.40 -16.41 -9.14
C THR A 593 -11.87 -17.81 -8.85
N TYR A 594 -12.74 -18.82 -8.85
CA TYR A 594 -12.34 -20.22 -8.75
C TYR A 594 -11.44 -20.64 -9.91
N GLN A 595 -11.87 -20.36 -11.15
CA GLN A 595 -11.10 -20.65 -12.38
C GLN A 595 -9.75 -19.93 -12.37
N TRP A 596 -9.72 -18.66 -11.98
CA TRP A 596 -8.49 -17.90 -11.81
C TRP A 596 -7.57 -18.55 -10.76
N GLY A 597 -8.14 -18.97 -9.63
CA GLY A 597 -7.40 -19.64 -8.55
C GLY A 597 -6.76 -20.95 -9.00
N GLN A 598 -7.48 -21.75 -9.81
CA GLN A 598 -6.92 -22.96 -10.43
C GLN A 598 -5.80 -22.62 -11.42
N LYS A 599 -6.04 -21.68 -12.33
CA LYS A 599 -5.04 -21.22 -13.32
C LYS A 599 -3.76 -20.71 -12.68
N LYS A 600 -3.86 -20.07 -11.50
CA LYS A 600 -2.70 -19.56 -10.73
C LYS A 600 -2.13 -20.58 -9.74
N GLY A 601 -2.66 -21.80 -9.69
CA GLY A 601 -2.24 -22.85 -8.77
C GLY A 601 -2.49 -22.53 -7.28
N LYS A 602 -3.36 -21.55 -7.00
CA LYS A 602 -3.82 -21.23 -5.64
C LYS A 602 -4.92 -22.18 -5.17
N ILE A 603 -5.68 -22.75 -6.10
CA ILE A 603 -6.62 -23.84 -5.87
C ILE A 603 -6.05 -25.07 -6.58
N LYS A 604 -5.92 -26.16 -5.85
CA LYS A 604 -5.41 -27.46 -6.31
C LYS A 604 -6.42 -28.54 -5.94
N GLU A 605 -6.30 -29.73 -6.53
CA GLU A 605 -7.10 -30.89 -6.16
C GLU A 605 -7.02 -31.22 -4.66
N SER A 606 -5.86 -30.98 -4.04
CA SER A 606 -5.65 -31.17 -2.60
C SER A 606 -6.10 -30.00 -1.70
N SER A 607 -6.64 -28.92 -2.28
CA SER A 607 -7.09 -27.76 -1.50
C SER A 607 -8.31 -28.10 -0.65
N LYS A 608 -8.30 -27.69 0.62
CA LYS A 608 -9.44 -27.84 1.53
C LYS A 608 -10.46 -26.73 1.30
N ALA A 609 -11.72 -26.95 1.69
CA ALA A 609 -12.78 -25.95 1.58
C ALA A 609 -12.40 -24.57 2.15
N GLY A 610 -11.76 -24.53 3.32
CA GLY A 610 -11.30 -23.28 3.93
C GLY A 610 -10.23 -22.54 3.11
N ASP A 611 -9.34 -23.27 2.42
CA ASP A 611 -8.33 -22.65 1.55
C ASP A 611 -8.99 -22.07 0.28
N ILE A 612 -9.93 -22.79 -0.31
CA ILE A 612 -10.70 -22.33 -1.48
C ILE A 612 -11.56 -21.12 -1.10
N GLY A 613 -12.28 -21.18 0.02
CA GLY A 613 -13.08 -20.08 0.55
C GLY A 613 -12.24 -18.82 0.82
N GLN A 614 -11.02 -18.99 1.34
CA GLN A 614 -10.09 -17.86 1.53
C GLN A 614 -9.65 -17.25 0.18
N VAL A 615 -9.40 -18.06 -0.85
CA VAL A 615 -9.13 -17.56 -2.21
C VAL A 615 -10.32 -16.76 -2.73
N GLN A 616 -11.55 -17.26 -2.57
CA GLN A 616 -12.77 -16.56 -2.97
C GLN A 616 -12.91 -15.21 -2.27
N ALA A 617 -12.77 -15.18 -0.94
CA ALA A 617 -12.91 -13.96 -0.16
C ALA A 617 -11.81 -12.91 -0.45
N LYS A 618 -10.59 -13.34 -0.81
CA LYS A 618 -9.42 -12.46 -0.96
C LYS A 618 -9.11 -12.04 -2.39
N GLU A 619 -9.32 -12.94 -3.35
CA GLU A 619 -8.82 -12.78 -4.73
C GLU A 619 -9.93 -12.55 -5.75
N PHE A 620 -11.20 -12.42 -5.34
CA PHE A 620 -12.28 -12.02 -6.26
C PHE A 620 -12.01 -10.70 -7.00
N LYS A 621 -11.17 -9.84 -6.41
CA LYS A 621 -10.67 -8.63 -7.07
C LYS A 621 -10.03 -8.89 -8.44
N ARG A 622 -9.48 -10.09 -8.66
CA ARG A 622 -8.72 -10.47 -9.85
C ARG A 622 -9.59 -10.65 -11.09
N VAL A 623 -10.92 -10.67 -10.94
CA VAL A 623 -11.87 -10.87 -12.04
C VAL A 623 -12.72 -9.63 -12.32
N PHE A 624 -12.38 -8.48 -11.73
CA PHE A 624 -13.11 -7.23 -11.99
C PHE A 624 -13.06 -6.80 -13.46
N GLY A 625 -11.96 -7.07 -14.16
CA GLY A 625 -11.84 -6.80 -15.60
C GLY A 625 -12.79 -7.67 -16.41
N ASP A 626 -12.89 -8.96 -16.08
CA ASP A 626 -13.85 -9.88 -16.72
C ASP A 626 -15.30 -9.47 -16.43
N MET A 627 -15.55 -8.90 -15.24
CA MET A 627 -16.88 -8.42 -14.80
C MET A 627 -17.19 -6.98 -15.20
N ALA A 628 -16.25 -6.25 -15.82
CA ALA A 628 -16.41 -4.82 -16.08
C ALA A 628 -17.63 -4.48 -16.97
N PRO A 629 -17.91 -5.23 -18.07
CA PRO A 629 -19.11 -4.98 -18.87
C PRO A 629 -20.42 -5.19 -18.09
N ASP A 630 -20.51 -6.28 -17.32
CA ASP A 630 -21.67 -6.61 -16.50
C ASP A 630 -21.93 -5.52 -15.43
N LEU A 631 -20.87 -5.04 -14.77
CA LEU A 631 -20.97 -3.98 -13.76
C LEU A 631 -21.32 -2.62 -14.36
N TYR A 632 -20.83 -2.32 -15.57
CA TYR A 632 -21.19 -1.12 -16.31
C TYR A 632 -22.66 -1.16 -16.74
N GLU A 633 -23.14 -2.28 -17.29
CA GLU A 633 -24.54 -2.47 -17.67
C GLU A 633 -25.47 -2.31 -16.46
N MET A 634 -25.11 -2.91 -15.33
CA MET A 634 -25.86 -2.75 -14.08
C MET A 634 -26.03 -1.27 -13.69
N ALA A 635 -24.96 -0.48 -13.82
CA ALA A 635 -25.00 0.94 -13.52
C ALA A 635 -25.79 1.75 -14.55
N MET A 636 -25.65 1.44 -15.84
CA MET A 636 -26.35 2.13 -16.92
C MET A 636 -27.87 1.89 -16.91
N ALA A 637 -28.31 0.71 -16.48
CA ALA A 637 -29.73 0.43 -16.25
C ALA A 637 -30.38 1.44 -15.29
N SER A 638 -29.59 2.11 -14.44
CA SER A 638 -30.05 3.20 -13.56
C SER A 638 -30.32 4.53 -14.24
N SER A 639 -29.64 4.83 -15.35
CA SER A 639 -29.77 6.11 -16.05
C SER A 639 -31.04 6.21 -16.90
N ALA A 640 -31.62 5.08 -17.29
CA ALA A 640 -32.81 5.02 -18.15
C ALA A 640 -34.13 5.37 -17.43
N LEU A 641 -34.12 5.53 -16.10
CA LEU A 641 -35.30 5.86 -15.30
C LEU A 641 -35.44 7.36 -14.99
N ASP A 642 -34.41 8.18 -15.29
CA ASP A 642 -34.37 9.63 -14.98
C ASP A 642 -34.65 10.54 -16.20
N LEU A 643 -35.16 9.97 -17.30
CA LEU A 643 -35.60 10.71 -18.50
C LEU A 643 -37.13 10.69 -18.69
N GLY A 644 -37.89 10.48 -17.61
CA GLY A 644 -39.36 10.47 -17.60
C GLY A 644 -39.96 11.73 -16.98
#